data_AF-A0A8D2NA18-F1
#
_entry.id   AF-A0A8D2NA18-F1
#
_cell.length_a   1.000
_cell.length_b   1.000
_cell.length_c   1.000
_cell.angle_alpha   90.00
_cell.angle_beta   90.00
_cell.angle_gamma   90.00
#
_symmetry.space_group_name_H-M   'P 1'
#
loop_
_entity.id
_entity.type
_entity.pdbx_description
1 polymer ?
#
loop_
_entity_poly.entity_id
_entity_poly.type
_entity_poly.pdbx_seq_one_letter_code
_entity_poly.pdbx_strand_id
1 'polypeptide(L)'
;MDELASPHHPRMFSLQKIVEISYYNMNRIRLQWSRIWHVIGDHFNKVGCNPNEDVAIFAVDSLRQLSMKFLEKGELANFRFQKDFLRPFEHIMKKNRSPTIRDMVIRCIAQMVNSQAGNIRSGWKNIFAVFHQAASDHDGNIVELAFQTTAHIVTNIFQQHFPAAIDSFQDAVKCLSEFACNVAFPDTSMEAIRLIRYCAKYVSERPQVLREYTSDDMNVAPGDRVWVRGWFPILFELSCIINRCKLDVRTRGLTVMFEIMKSYGHTFEKHWWQDLFRIVFRIFDNMKLPEQQTEKSEWMTTTCNHALYAICDVFTQFYEALHEILLPDILAQLHWCVKQDNEQLARSGTNCLENLVILNGQKFSPEVWGQTCNCMLEIFKTTIPHVLLTWKPVGMEEDSSEKHLKLFAGLLIKCVVQLELIQTIDNIVFYPATSKKEDAEHMAAAQRDTLDAVIHIDTEDQGMYKYMSSHHLFKLLDCLQESHSFSKAFNSNYEQRTVLWRAGFKGKSKPNLLKQETSSLACCLRILFRMYVDESRREAWDAVQRRLLSVCSEALAYFITVNSESHREAWTNLLLLLLTKTLKISDDKLGPAAPGPARFGPGAPAGPHSLPALLAPVPGLGAGLGRRATRGAAGPCGNDPAIGRRLLSAARIGCWRRARGRRGW
;
A
#
# COMPACT_ATOMS: atom_id res chain seq x y z
N MET A 1 35.37 -47.43 16.63
CA MET A 1 35.98 -46.11 16.40
C MET A 1 37.49 -46.21 16.39
N ASP A 2 38.08 -47.04 17.25
CA ASP A 2 39.53 -47.23 17.36
C ASP A 2 40.22 -47.66 16.05
N GLU A 3 39.58 -48.49 15.22
CA GLU A 3 40.10 -48.85 13.89
C GLU A 3 40.22 -47.65 12.93
N LEU A 4 39.38 -46.64 13.12
CA LEU A 4 39.28 -45.43 12.28
C LEU A 4 40.07 -44.26 12.85
N ALA A 5 40.70 -44.43 14.02
CA ALA A 5 41.45 -43.37 14.70
C ALA A 5 42.86 -43.16 14.11
N SER A 6 43.36 -44.10 13.30
CA SER A 6 44.64 -43.99 12.61
C SER A 6 44.59 -42.90 11.54
N PRO A 7 45.38 -41.80 11.65
CA PRO A 7 45.31 -40.68 10.71
C PRO A 7 45.74 -41.03 9.29
N HIS A 8 46.74 -41.92 9.16
CA HIS A 8 47.36 -42.24 7.87
C HIS A 8 46.77 -43.48 7.22
N HIS A 9 46.43 -44.52 8.00
CA HIS A 9 45.94 -45.81 7.51
C HIS A 9 44.73 -46.27 8.35
N PRO A 10 43.54 -45.68 8.14
CA PRO A 10 42.32 -46.14 8.81
C PRO A 10 41.98 -47.56 8.36
N ARG A 11 41.67 -48.45 9.31
CA ARG A 11 41.24 -49.82 9.03
C ARG A 11 39.72 -49.82 8.88
N MET A 12 39.23 -50.17 7.69
CA MET A 12 37.80 -50.07 7.34
C MET A 12 37.03 -51.39 7.51
N PHE A 13 37.68 -52.46 7.96
CA PHE A 13 37.09 -53.81 7.99
C PHE A 13 35.80 -53.86 8.83
N SER A 14 35.81 -53.37 10.07
CA SER A 14 34.60 -53.40 10.91
C SER A 14 33.47 -52.56 10.33
N LEU A 15 33.80 -51.42 9.69
CA LEU A 15 32.80 -50.59 9.02
C LEU A 15 32.20 -51.31 7.79
N GLN A 16 33.02 -51.96 6.97
CA GLN A 16 32.55 -52.80 5.86
C GLN A 16 31.60 -53.90 6.35
N LYS A 17 31.92 -54.54 7.48
CA LYS A 17 31.02 -55.54 8.09
C LYS A 17 29.72 -54.95 8.61
N ILE A 18 29.73 -53.73 9.15
CA ILE A 18 28.50 -53.03 9.51
C ILE A 18 27.61 -52.78 8.28
N VAL A 19 28.20 -52.44 7.12
CA VAL A 19 27.47 -52.26 5.86
C VAL A 19 26.83 -53.58 5.42
N GLU A 20 27.59 -54.68 5.42
CA GLU A 20 27.07 -56.02 5.10
C GLU A 20 25.93 -56.43 6.04
N ILE A 21 26.11 -56.26 7.35
CA ILE A 21 25.09 -56.56 8.36
C ILE A 21 23.84 -55.72 8.10
N SER A 22 23.99 -54.43 7.79
CA SER A 22 22.86 -53.56 7.47
C SER A 22 22.10 -54.07 6.25
N TYR A 23 22.81 -54.50 5.21
CA TYR A 23 22.21 -55.03 3.99
C TYR A 23 21.42 -56.32 4.23
N TYR A 24 21.96 -57.29 4.97
CA TYR A 24 21.25 -58.55 5.19
C TYR A 24 20.08 -58.42 6.16
N ASN A 25 20.09 -57.44 7.06
CA ASN A 25 19.08 -57.30 8.11
C ASN A 25 17.95 -56.33 7.77
N MET A 26 18.02 -55.58 6.65
CA MET A 26 16.95 -54.63 6.27
C MET A 26 15.61 -55.29 5.90
N ASN A 27 15.58 -56.61 5.71
CA ASN A 27 14.36 -57.39 5.44
C ASN A 27 13.61 -57.81 6.72
N ARG A 28 14.16 -57.50 7.91
CA ARG A 28 13.49 -57.81 9.17
C ARG A 28 12.21 -57.00 9.34
N ILE A 29 11.38 -57.46 10.28
CA ILE A 29 10.19 -56.72 10.73
C ILE A 29 10.59 -55.28 11.07
N ARG A 30 9.85 -54.30 10.53
CA ARG A 30 10.23 -52.88 10.53
C ARG A 30 10.53 -52.32 11.92
N LEU A 31 9.80 -52.75 12.96
CA LEU A 31 10.05 -52.35 14.35
C LEU A 31 11.42 -52.82 14.88
N GLN A 32 11.81 -54.06 14.55
CA GLN A 32 13.11 -54.60 14.94
C GLN A 32 14.23 -53.90 14.16
N TRP A 33 14.01 -53.69 12.86
CA TRP A 33 14.95 -52.94 12.03
C TRP A 33 15.17 -51.52 12.54
N SER A 34 14.10 -50.80 12.90
CA SER A 34 14.20 -49.44 13.44
C SER A 34 15.12 -49.36 14.67
N ARG A 35 15.02 -50.33 15.60
CA ARG A 35 15.92 -50.42 16.78
C ARG A 35 17.38 -50.69 16.40
N ILE A 36 17.60 -51.57 15.43
CA ILE A 36 18.95 -51.86 14.92
C ILE A 36 19.52 -50.63 14.21
N TRP A 37 18.73 -49.99 13.35
CA TRP A 37 19.11 -48.82 12.59
C TRP A 37 19.39 -47.62 13.48
N HIS A 38 18.71 -47.48 14.62
CA HIS A 38 19.06 -46.43 15.58
C HIS A 38 20.55 -46.49 15.97
N VAL A 39 21.06 -47.69 16.28
CA VAL A 39 22.48 -47.87 16.67
C VAL A 39 23.41 -47.71 15.45
N ILE A 40 23.04 -48.32 14.32
CA ILE A 40 23.86 -48.29 13.10
C ILE A 40 23.91 -46.88 12.50
N GLY A 41 22.78 -46.19 12.42
CA GLY A 41 22.65 -44.82 11.94
C GLY A 41 23.47 -43.85 12.80
N ASP A 42 23.45 -44.00 14.13
CA ASP A 42 24.32 -43.23 15.02
C ASP A 42 25.81 -43.49 14.77
N HIS A 43 26.17 -44.72 14.38
CA HIS A 43 27.53 -45.02 13.96
C HIS A 43 27.87 -44.31 12.64
N PHE A 44 27.01 -44.39 11.63
CA PHE A 44 27.21 -43.67 10.36
C PHE A 44 27.29 -42.15 10.54
N ASN A 45 26.53 -41.56 11.47
CA ASN A 45 26.65 -40.14 11.82
C ASN A 45 28.08 -39.79 12.26
N LYS A 46 28.68 -40.61 13.12
CA LYS A 46 30.04 -40.39 13.62
C LYS A 46 31.09 -40.57 12.52
N VAL A 47 30.93 -41.61 11.70
CA VAL A 47 31.91 -41.95 10.66
C VAL A 47 31.82 -40.99 9.46
N GLY A 48 30.63 -40.57 9.05
CA GLY A 48 30.45 -39.58 7.98
C GLY A 48 30.92 -38.18 8.35
N CYS A 49 31.14 -37.90 9.64
CA CYS A 49 31.76 -36.68 10.14
C CYS A 49 33.22 -36.86 10.55
N ASN A 50 33.87 -37.96 10.15
CA ASN A 50 35.28 -38.19 10.44
C ASN A 50 36.15 -37.12 9.73
N PRO A 51 37.20 -36.60 10.40
CA PRO A 51 38.15 -35.69 9.76
C PRO A 51 38.88 -36.28 8.55
N ASN A 52 39.05 -37.60 8.49
CA ASN A 52 39.62 -38.29 7.33
C ASN A 52 38.55 -38.42 6.24
N GLU A 53 38.76 -37.76 5.10
CA GLU A 53 37.82 -37.72 4.00
C GLU A 53 37.56 -39.11 3.40
N ASP A 54 38.55 -39.99 3.28
CA ASP A 54 38.37 -41.34 2.73
C ASP A 54 37.39 -42.17 3.56
N VAL A 55 37.47 -42.02 4.90
CA VAL A 55 36.55 -42.68 5.84
C VAL A 55 35.14 -42.14 5.68
N ALA A 56 35.00 -40.82 5.57
CA ALA A 56 33.70 -40.18 5.39
C ALA A 56 33.09 -40.50 4.02
N ILE A 57 33.88 -40.51 2.94
CA ILE A 57 33.49 -40.89 1.58
C ILE A 57 32.93 -42.31 1.59
N PHE A 58 33.67 -43.27 2.16
CA PHE A 58 33.21 -44.65 2.23
C PHE A 58 31.87 -44.77 2.99
N ALA A 59 31.71 -44.05 4.10
CA ALA A 59 30.48 -44.07 4.88
C ALA A 59 29.30 -43.46 4.11
N VAL A 60 29.49 -42.32 3.46
CA VAL A 60 28.45 -41.65 2.66
C VAL A 60 28.04 -42.51 1.46
N ASP A 61 29.00 -43.13 0.76
CA ASP A 61 28.68 -44.05 -0.35
C ASP A 61 27.95 -45.30 0.14
N SER A 62 28.38 -45.86 1.27
CA SER A 62 27.71 -47.01 1.88
C SER A 62 26.27 -46.69 2.27
N LEU A 63 26.04 -45.50 2.87
CA LEU A 63 24.70 -45.00 3.15
C LEU A 63 23.86 -44.88 1.88
N ARG A 64 24.43 -44.36 0.79
CA ARG A 64 23.75 -44.23 -0.51
C ARG A 64 23.32 -45.59 -1.05
N GLN A 65 24.23 -46.56 -1.09
CA GLN A 65 23.93 -47.91 -1.58
C GLN A 65 22.81 -48.58 -0.77
N LEU A 66 22.88 -48.51 0.56
CA LEU A 66 21.85 -49.05 1.45
C LEU A 66 20.52 -48.32 1.26
N SER A 67 20.54 -46.99 1.09
CA SER A 67 19.34 -46.17 0.89
C SER A 67 18.62 -46.50 -0.41
N MET A 68 19.35 -46.66 -1.51
CA MET A 68 18.76 -47.08 -2.79
C MET A 68 17.99 -48.40 -2.63
N LYS A 69 18.60 -49.40 -1.97
CA LYS A 69 17.97 -50.69 -1.70
C LYS A 69 16.84 -50.65 -0.69
N PHE A 70 16.90 -49.72 0.27
CA PHE A 70 15.83 -49.53 1.23
C PHE A 70 14.60 -48.88 0.60
N LEU A 71 14.80 -47.89 -0.27
CA LEU A 71 13.73 -47.19 -0.99
C LEU A 71 12.99 -48.11 -1.97
N GLU A 72 13.68 -49.02 -2.65
CA GLU A 72 13.07 -50.05 -3.52
C GLU A 72 11.98 -50.89 -2.82
N LYS A 73 12.02 -51.00 -1.48
CA LYS A 73 11.03 -51.76 -0.70
C LYS A 73 9.70 -51.02 -0.49
N GLY A 74 9.65 -49.74 -0.83
CA GLY A 74 8.52 -48.88 -0.54
C GLY A 74 8.27 -48.65 0.96
N GLU A 75 7.26 -47.81 1.22
CA GLU A 75 6.80 -47.47 2.56
C GLU A 75 5.28 -47.58 2.62
N LEU A 76 4.78 -48.20 3.68
CA LEU A 76 3.35 -48.30 3.94
C LEU A 76 2.80 -46.94 4.40
N ALA A 77 1.54 -46.67 4.08
CA ALA A 77 0.85 -45.47 4.58
C ALA A 77 0.93 -45.40 6.12
N ASN A 78 1.08 -44.18 6.64
CA ASN A 78 1.16 -43.86 8.08
C ASN A 78 2.44 -44.31 8.81
N PHE A 79 3.38 -44.94 8.12
CA PHE A 79 4.71 -45.23 8.67
C PHE A 79 5.76 -44.26 8.12
N ARG A 80 6.80 -43.99 8.91
CA ARG A 80 7.85 -42.99 8.62
C ARG A 80 9.26 -43.57 8.68
N PHE A 81 9.43 -44.80 8.20
CA PHE A 81 10.72 -45.51 8.24
C PHE A 81 11.76 -44.88 7.32
N GLN A 82 11.37 -44.35 6.16
CA GLN A 82 12.31 -43.69 5.25
C GLN A 82 12.90 -42.43 5.89
N LYS A 83 12.09 -41.68 6.65
CA LYS A 83 12.55 -40.50 7.38
C LYS A 83 13.69 -40.83 8.34
N ASP A 84 13.52 -41.85 9.18
CA ASP A 84 14.55 -42.27 10.14
C ASP A 84 15.78 -42.86 9.41
N PHE A 85 15.55 -43.55 8.30
CA PHE A 85 16.62 -44.15 7.51
C PHE A 85 17.54 -43.12 6.87
N LEU A 86 16.98 -42.06 6.29
CA LEU A 86 17.73 -41.03 5.57
C LEU A 86 18.29 -39.92 6.46
N ARG A 87 17.90 -39.86 7.74
CA ARG A 87 18.37 -38.88 8.73
C ARG A 87 19.91 -38.71 8.79
N PRO A 88 20.74 -39.75 8.61
CA PRO A 88 22.19 -39.58 8.62
C PRO A 88 22.73 -38.61 7.56
N PHE A 89 22.12 -38.53 6.37
CA PHE A 89 22.55 -37.55 5.34
C PHE A 89 22.37 -36.11 5.83
N GLU A 90 21.23 -35.82 6.47
CA GLU A 90 20.96 -34.52 7.08
C GLU A 90 21.98 -34.19 8.17
N HIS A 91 22.32 -35.16 9.02
CA HIS A 91 23.32 -35.00 10.07
C HIS A 91 24.70 -34.67 9.49
N ILE A 92 25.15 -35.46 8.51
CA ILE A 92 26.46 -35.31 7.88
C ILE A 92 26.54 -33.97 7.14
N MET A 93 25.51 -33.61 6.35
CA MET A 93 25.46 -32.32 5.66
C MET A 93 25.54 -31.14 6.63
N LYS A 94 24.95 -31.25 7.83
CA LYS A 94 24.99 -30.17 8.82
C LYS A 94 26.32 -30.08 9.59
N LYS A 95 26.97 -31.22 9.85
CA LYS A 95 28.12 -31.30 10.76
C LYS A 95 29.47 -31.38 10.06
N ASN A 96 29.53 -31.90 8.84
CA ASN A 96 30.77 -31.99 8.08
C ASN A 96 31.04 -30.67 7.33
N ARG A 97 32.26 -30.15 7.47
CA ARG A 97 32.72 -28.88 6.88
C ARG A 97 33.49 -29.06 5.57
N SER A 98 33.88 -30.29 5.21
CA SER A 98 34.57 -30.55 3.95
C SER A 98 33.61 -30.33 2.77
N PRO A 99 33.93 -29.42 1.82
CA PRO A 99 33.13 -29.24 0.61
C PRO A 99 33.01 -30.54 -0.19
N THR A 100 34.07 -31.34 -0.26
CA THR A 100 34.09 -32.65 -0.94
C THR A 100 33.02 -33.58 -0.40
N ILE A 101 32.92 -33.73 0.93
CA ILE A 101 31.94 -34.61 1.56
C ILE A 101 30.52 -34.07 1.41
N ARG A 102 30.33 -32.76 1.54
CA ARG A 102 29.03 -32.11 1.37
C ARG A 102 28.52 -32.26 -0.08
N ASP A 103 29.37 -32.02 -1.07
CA ASP A 103 29.08 -32.26 -2.49
C ASP A 103 28.70 -33.73 -2.74
N MET A 104 29.47 -34.66 -2.17
CA MET A 104 29.15 -36.09 -2.26
C MET A 104 27.77 -36.43 -1.67
N VAL A 105 27.41 -35.86 -0.50
CA VAL A 105 26.08 -36.04 0.08
C VAL A 105 24.99 -35.54 -0.88
N ILE A 106 25.16 -34.36 -1.48
CA ILE A 106 24.19 -33.81 -2.45
C ILE A 106 24.07 -34.70 -3.68
N ARG A 107 25.19 -35.21 -4.22
CA ARG A 107 25.18 -36.18 -5.34
C ARG A 107 24.43 -37.47 -4.98
N CYS A 108 24.63 -37.99 -3.77
CA CYS A 108 23.92 -39.17 -3.28
C CYS A 108 22.41 -38.92 -3.24
N ILE A 109 21.97 -37.80 -2.66
CA ILE A 109 20.55 -37.42 -2.61
C ILE A 109 19.99 -37.23 -4.03
N ALA A 110 20.69 -36.52 -4.91
CA ALA A 110 20.25 -36.27 -6.28
C ALA A 110 20.08 -37.57 -7.07
N GLN A 111 21.01 -38.52 -6.93
CA GLN A 111 20.88 -39.84 -7.54
C GLN A 111 19.65 -40.61 -7.02
N MET A 112 19.39 -40.56 -5.70
CA MET A 112 18.22 -41.20 -5.10
C MET A 112 16.91 -40.61 -5.63
N VAL A 113 16.83 -39.29 -5.74
CA VAL A 113 15.67 -38.60 -6.34
C VAL A 113 15.46 -39.08 -7.77
N ASN A 114 16.50 -39.03 -8.61
CA ASN A 114 16.40 -39.41 -10.03
C ASN A 114 16.01 -40.87 -10.24
N SER A 115 16.41 -41.77 -9.34
CA SER A 115 16.21 -43.22 -9.50
C SER A 115 14.98 -43.77 -8.77
N GLN A 116 14.56 -43.12 -7.67
CA GLN A 116 13.58 -43.67 -6.72
C GLN A 116 12.44 -42.71 -6.38
N ALA A 117 12.25 -41.59 -7.11
CA ALA A 117 11.19 -40.61 -6.86
C ALA A 117 9.80 -41.23 -6.59
N GLY A 118 9.39 -42.24 -7.38
CA GLY A 118 8.11 -42.91 -7.22
C GLY A 118 7.95 -43.70 -5.91
N ASN A 119 9.06 -44.10 -5.28
CA ASN A 119 9.08 -44.87 -4.04
C ASN A 119 9.33 -44.01 -2.79
N ILE A 120 9.75 -42.75 -2.95
CA ILE A 120 9.97 -41.84 -1.82
C ILE A 120 8.62 -41.37 -1.27
N ARG A 121 8.48 -41.43 0.06
CA ARG A 121 7.32 -41.04 0.86
C ARG A 121 7.81 -40.15 2.02
N SER A 122 7.87 -40.65 3.27
CA SER A 122 8.35 -39.85 4.41
C SER A 122 9.81 -39.38 4.28
N GLY A 123 10.58 -40.02 3.40
CA GLY A 123 11.97 -39.63 3.09
C GLY A 123 12.10 -38.25 2.43
N TRP A 124 11.04 -37.73 1.80
CA TRP A 124 11.06 -36.38 1.19
C TRP A 124 11.47 -35.30 2.19
N LYS A 125 11.07 -35.45 3.46
CA LYS A 125 11.41 -34.51 4.52
C LYS A 125 12.92 -34.37 4.73
N ASN A 126 13.67 -35.47 4.73
CA ASN A 126 15.13 -35.42 4.89
C ASN A 126 15.83 -34.95 3.61
N ILE A 127 15.29 -35.29 2.44
CA ILE A 127 15.81 -34.81 1.16
C ILE A 127 15.76 -33.28 1.12
N PHE A 128 14.59 -32.69 1.42
CA PHE A 128 14.47 -31.23 1.47
C PHE A 128 15.25 -30.61 2.63
N ALA A 129 15.41 -31.29 3.78
CA ALA A 129 16.26 -30.80 4.85
C ALA A 129 17.75 -30.71 4.43
N VAL A 130 18.24 -31.70 3.68
CA VAL A 130 19.59 -31.70 3.11
C VAL A 130 19.75 -30.58 2.07
N PHE A 131 18.80 -30.44 1.14
CA PHE A 131 18.84 -29.35 0.15
C PHE A 131 18.68 -27.97 0.78
N HIS A 132 17.89 -27.82 1.85
CA HIS A 132 17.77 -26.58 2.59
C HIS A 132 19.10 -26.19 3.24
N GLN A 133 19.85 -27.16 3.77
CA GLN A 133 21.20 -26.91 4.30
C GLN A 133 22.21 -26.58 3.20
N ALA A 134 22.05 -27.13 2.00
CA ALA A 134 22.85 -26.80 0.82
C ALA A 134 22.50 -25.42 0.26
N ALA A 135 21.25 -24.99 0.38
CA ALA A 135 20.76 -23.72 -0.17
C ALA A 135 21.48 -22.51 0.44
N SER A 136 21.94 -22.61 1.69
CA SER A 136 22.71 -21.58 2.38
C SER A 136 24.23 -21.76 2.24
N ASP A 137 24.72 -22.66 1.37
CA ASP A 137 26.14 -22.91 1.18
C ASP A 137 26.80 -21.80 0.33
N HIS A 138 28.13 -21.72 0.39
CA HIS A 138 28.94 -20.79 -0.39
C HIS A 138 29.59 -21.45 -1.60
N ASP A 139 29.68 -22.79 -1.61
CA ASP A 139 30.19 -23.53 -2.76
C ASP A 139 29.15 -23.58 -3.89
N GLY A 140 29.50 -23.01 -5.04
CA GLY A 140 28.61 -22.93 -6.19
C GLY A 140 28.14 -24.28 -6.72
N ASN A 141 28.99 -25.31 -6.72
CA ASN A 141 28.62 -26.63 -7.24
C ASN A 141 27.58 -27.32 -6.34
N ILE A 142 27.74 -27.17 -5.03
CA ILE A 142 26.80 -27.71 -4.04
C ILE A 142 25.44 -27.05 -4.19
N VAL A 143 25.41 -25.71 -4.24
CA VAL A 143 24.18 -24.92 -4.38
C VAL A 143 23.51 -25.24 -5.71
N GLU A 144 24.26 -25.24 -6.81
CA GLU A 144 23.74 -25.47 -8.15
C GLU A 144 23.13 -26.87 -8.29
N LEU A 145 23.82 -27.93 -7.87
CA LEU A 145 23.31 -29.29 -7.97
C LEU A 145 22.05 -29.50 -7.09
N ALA A 146 22.07 -28.96 -5.86
CA ALA A 146 20.91 -29.02 -4.98
C ALA A 146 19.71 -28.25 -5.55
N PHE A 147 19.96 -27.07 -6.13
CA PHE A 147 18.93 -26.25 -6.75
C PHE A 147 18.35 -26.91 -8.01
N GLN A 148 19.19 -27.39 -8.93
CA GLN A 148 18.74 -28.10 -10.14
C GLN A 148 17.90 -29.33 -9.80
N THR A 149 18.31 -30.08 -8.78
CA THR A 149 17.54 -31.23 -8.31
C THR A 149 16.21 -30.81 -7.69
N THR A 150 16.19 -29.75 -6.88
CA THR A 150 14.97 -29.19 -6.30
C THR A 150 14.03 -28.69 -7.39
N ALA A 151 14.55 -28.01 -8.41
CA ALA A 151 13.80 -27.57 -9.58
C ALA A 151 13.18 -28.75 -10.33
N HIS A 152 13.96 -29.81 -10.59
CA HIS A 152 13.44 -31.04 -11.20
C HIS A 152 12.31 -31.68 -10.39
N ILE A 153 12.44 -31.72 -9.06
CA ILE A 153 11.38 -32.23 -8.18
C ILE A 153 10.10 -31.41 -8.35
N VAL A 154 10.22 -30.09 -8.28
CA VAL A 154 9.08 -29.17 -8.34
C VAL A 154 8.42 -29.18 -9.72
N THR A 155 9.17 -29.22 -10.82
CA THR A 155 8.59 -29.14 -12.17
C THR A 155 8.08 -30.48 -12.68
N ASN A 156 8.77 -31.58 -12.36
CA ASN A 156 8.53 -32.88 -13.01
C ASN A 156 7.93 -33.89 -12.02
N ILE A 157 8.54 -34.06 -10.86
CA ILE A 157 8.12 -35.07 -9.89
C ILE A 157 6.78 -34.70 -9.25
N PHE A 158 6.59 -33.45 -8.82
CA PHE A 158 5.32 -33.00 -8.27
C PHE A 158 4.20 -33.07 -9.31
N GLN A 159 4.49 -32.83 -10.59
CA GLN A 159 3.50 -33.00 -11.64
C GLN A 159 2.98 -34.44 -11.72
N GLN A 160 3.84 -35.44 -11.58
CA GLN A 160 3.50 -36.86 -11.72
C GLN A 160 3.05 -37.53 -10.40
N HIS A 161 3.64 -37.12 -9.27
CA HIS A 161 3.55 -37.83 -7.98
C HIS A 161 3.23 -36.91 -6.79
N PHE A 162 2.44 -35.85 -7.00
CA PHE A 162 2.08 -34.90 -5.94
C PHE A 162 1.60 -35.54 -4.61
N PRO A 163 0.69 -36.54 -4.59
CA PRO A 163 0.17 -37.09 -3.34
C PRO A 163 1.25 -37.66 -2.42
N ALA A 164 2.33 -38.21 -2.99
CA ALA A 164 3.44 -38.77 -2.23
C ALA A 164 4.31 -37.71 -1.53
N ALA A 165 4.22 -36.46 -1.98
CA ALA A 165 5.03 -35.35 -1.49
C ALA A 165 4.25 -34.32 -0.66
N ILE A 166 2.93 -34.49 -0.47
CA ILE A 166 2.07 -33.52 0.25
C ILE A 166 2.60 -33.22 1.66
N ASP A 167 2.98 -34.25 2.42
CA ASP A 167 3.53 -34.11 3.77
C ASP A 167 4.84 -33.30 3.82
N SER A 168 5.54 -33.19 2.70
CA SER A 168 6.80 -32.45 2.56
C SER A 168 6.71 -31.24 1.62
N PHE A 169 5.50 -30.85 1.21
CA PHE A 169 5.30 -29.70 0.34
C PHE A 169 5.79 -28.40 1.00
N GLN A 170 5.47 -28.22 2.29
CA GLN A 170 5.99 -27.09 3.06
C GLN A 170 7.53 -27.10 3.14
N ASP A 171 8.14 -28.28 3.34
CA ASP A 171 9.60 -28.42 3.38
C ASP A 171 10.22 -28.01 2.02
N ALA A 172 9.56 -28.34 0.90
CA ALA A 172 9.99 -27.95 -0.45
C ALA A 172 9.93 -26.44 -0.67
N VAL A 173 8.81 -25.79 -0.32
CA VAL A 173 8.65 -24.33 -0.45
C VAL A 173 9.65 -23.59 0.44
N LYS A 174 9.86 -24.07 1.68
CA LYS A 174 10.86 -23.52 2.59
C LYS A 174 12.28 -23.70 2.08
N CYS A 175 12.57 -24.82 1.43
CA CYS A 175 13.86 -25.04 0.76
C CYS A 175 14.08 -24.03 -0.37
N LEU A 176 13.07 -23.79 -1.23
CA LEU A 176 13.14 -22.76 -2.27
C LEU A 176 13.32 -21.36 -1.68
N SER A 177 12.64 -21.05 -0.57
CA SER A 177 12.84 -19.75 0.11
C SER A 177 14.27 -19.56 0.59
N GLU A 178 14.93 -20.61 1.06
CA GLU A 178 16.32 -20.50 1.50
C GLU A 178 17.27 -20.27 0.32
N PHE A 179 17.02 -20.90 -0.84
CA PHE A 179 17.73 -20.57 -2.09
C PHE A 179 17.50 -19.11 -2.50
N ALA A 180 16.26 -18.61 -2.36
CA ALA A 180 15.92 -17.21 -2.62
C ALA A 180 16.59 -16.22 -1.67
N CYS A 181 16.96 -16.66 -0.46
CA CYS A 181 17.65 -15.84 0.52
C CYS A 181 19.18 -15.89 0.39
N ASN A 182 19.75 -16.72 -0.50
CA ASN A 182 21.19 -16.83 -0.65
C ASN A 182 21.74 -15.67 -1.50
N VAL A 183 22.33 -14.69 -0.82
CA VAL A 183 22.87 -13.45 -1.40
C VAL A 183 24.02 -13.69 -2.39
N ALA A 184 24.70 -14.84 -2.34
CA ALA A 184 25.79 -15.17 -3.25
C ALA A 184 25.31 -15.56 -4.66
N PHE A 185 24.05 -15.96 -4.81
CA PHE A 185 23.50 -16.50 -6.06
C PHE A 185 22.16 -15.82 -6.43
N PRO A 186 22.20 -14.58 -6.95
CA PRO A 186 20.98 -13.81 -7.27
C PRO A 186 20.14 -14.43 -8.39
N ASP A 187 20.74 -15.06 -9.40
CA ASP A 187 20.01 -15.75 -10.48
C ASP A 187 19.21 -16.94 -9.94
N THR A 188 19.85 -17.76 -9.10
CA THR A 188 19.19 -18.83 -8.34
C THR A 188 18.06 -18.27 -7.49
N SER A 189 18.24 -17.09 -6.90
CA SER A 189 17.22 -16.47 -6.06
C SER A 189 15.95 -16.12 -6.85
N MET A 190 16.11 -15.53 -8.04
CA MET A 190 15.00 -15.19 -8.92
C MET A 190 14.25 -16.44 -9.43
N GLU A 191 15.01 -17.48 -9.80
CA GLU A 191 14.43 -18.73 -10.28
C GLU A 191 13.73 -19.52 -9.15
N ALA A 192 14.26 -19.47 -7.92
CA ALA A 192 13.61 -20.04 -6.74
C ALA A 192 12.23 -19.38 -6.49
N ILE A 193 12.14 -18.05 -6.58
CA ILE A 193 10.86 -17.33 -6.47
C ILE A 193 9.90 -17.74 -7.60
N ARG A 194 10.40 -17.95 -8.82
CA ARG A 194 9.60 -18.46 -9.95
C ARG A 194 9.05 -19.87 -9.65
N LEU A 195 9.84 -20.74 -9.06
CA LEU A 195 9.42 -22.08 -8.65
C LEU A 195 8.40 -22.04 -7.49
N ILE A 196 8.54 -21.13 -6.53
CA ILE A 196 7.51 -20.90 -5.48
C ILE A 196 6.18 -20.48 -6.13
N ARG A 197 6.21 -19.57 -7.13
CA ARG A 197 5.01 -19.24 -7.92
C ARG A 197 4.44 -20.48 -8.62
N TYR A 198 5.30 -21.34 -9.15
CA TYR A 198 4.87 -22.57 -9.81
C TYR A 198 4.18 -23.54 -8.83
N CYS A 199 4.62 -23.60 -7.57
CA CYS A 199 3.94 -24.39 -6.53
C CYS A 199 2.47 -23.99 -6.33
N ALA A 200 2.10 -22.72 -6.52
CA ALA A 200 0.71 -22.25 -6.42
C ALA A 200 -0.20 -22.92 -7.48
N LYS A 201 0.35 -23.29 -8.63
CA LYS A 201 -0.37 -24.02 -9.68
C LYS A 201 -0.87 -25.37 -9.17
N TYR A 202 -0.04 -26.11 -8.43
CA TYR A 202 -0.45 -27.40 -7.88
C TYR A 202 -1.58 -27.29 -6.85
N VAL A 203 -1.54 -26.26 -6.01
CA VAL A 203 -2.59 -26.03 -4.99
C VAL A 203 -3.93 -25.71 -5.66
N SER A 204 -3.91 -24.86 -6.69
CA SER A 204 -5.12 -24.47 -7.43
C SER A 204 -5.69 -25.55 -8.35
N GLU A 205 -4.84 -26.33 -9.03
CA GLU A 205 -5.29 -27.40 -9.94
C GLU A 205 -5.74 -28.68 -9.21
N ARG A 206 -5.26 -28.91 -7.98
CA ARG A 206 -5.50 -30.16 -7.23
C ARG A 206 -5.97 -29.94 -5.78
N PRO A 207 -6.98 -29.08 -5.52
CA PRO A 207 -7.42 -28.78 -4.15
C PRO A 207 -8.07 -29.99 -3.46
N GLN A 208 -8.71 -30.87 -4.21
CA GLN A 208 -9.35 -32.09 -3.67
C GLN A 208 -8.33 -33.03 -3.04
N VAL A 209 -7.17 -33.21 -3.69
CA VAL A 209 -6.10 -34.08 -3.17
C VAL A 209 -5.61 -33.56 -1.81
N LEU A 210 -5.41 -32.25 -1.66
CA LEU A 210 -4.99 -31.64 -0.39
C LEU A 210 -6.05 -31.75 0.71
N ARG A 211 -7.34 -31.66 0.33
CA ARG A 211 -8.49 -31.76 1.23
C ARG A 211 -8.68 -33.19 1.76
N GLU A 212 -8.62 -34.16 0.88
CA GLU A 212 -8.87 -35.58 1.18
C GLU A 212 -7.69 -36.26 1.85
N TYR A 213 -6.47 -35.75 1.63
CA TYR A 213 -5.28 -36.29 2.26
C TYR A 213 -5.43 -36.30 3.78
N THR A 214 -5.38 -37.49 4.37
CA THR A 214 -5.41 -37.70 5.81
C THR A 214 -4.01 -38.08 6.25
N SER A 215 -3.44 -37.28 7.15
CA SER A 215 -2.16 -37.53 7.79
C SER A 215 -2.44 -37.42 9.28
N ASP A 216 -1.93 -38.38 10.06
CA ASP A 216 -2.26 -38.57 11.48
C ASP A 216 -1.91 -37.36 12.37
N ASP A 217 -1.13 -36.39 11.84
CA ASP A 217 -0.56 -35.28 12.60
C ASP A 217 -1.44 -34.01 12.70
N MET A 218 -2.61 -33.92 12.05
CA MET A 218 -3.35 -32.65 11.96
C MET A 218 -4.83 -32.73 12.36
N ASN A 219 -5.15 -32.12 13.50
CA ASN A 219 -6.52 -31.76 13.92
C ASN A 219 -7.02 -30.51 13.16
N VAL A 220 -6.92 -30.49 11.83
CA VAL A 220 -7.39 -29.39 10.98
C VAL A 220 -8.67 -29.82 10.26
N ALA A 221 -9.68 -28.95 10.33
CA ALA A 221 -10.94 -29.15 9.64
C ALA A 221 -10.71 -29.41 8.14
N PRO A 222 -11.45 -30.34 7.51
CA PRO A 222 -11.23 -30.68 6.10
C PRO A 222 -11.23 -29.47 5.16
N GLY A 223 -12.07 -28.45 5.42
CA GLY A 223 -12.10 -27.20 4.67
C GLY A 223 -10.74 -26.49 4.64
N ASP A 224 -10.08 -26.36 5.78
CA ASP A 224 -8.84 -25.59 5.95
C ASP A 224 -7.56 -26.31 5.53
N ARG A 225 -7.63 -27.61 5.20
CA ARG A 225 -6.44 -28.37 4.80
C ARG A 225 -5.76 -27.80 3.56
N VAL A 226 -6.54 -27.29 2.61
CA VAL A 226 -6.01 -26.65 1.39
C VAL A 226 -5.22 -25.39 1.73
N TRP A 227 -5.71 -24.60 2.69
CA TRP A 227 -5.00 -23.43 3.20
C TRP A 227 -3.72 -23.83 3.93
N VAL A 228 -3.82 -24.65 4.98
CA VAL A 228 -2.69 -24.97 5.86
C VAL A 228 -1.59 -25.76 5.14
N ARG A 229 -1.94 -26.67 4.22
CA ARG A 229 -0.95 -27.49 3.50
C ARG A 229 -0.51 -26.94 2.15
N GLY A 230 -1.29 -26.03 1.56
CA GLY A 230 -1.06 -25.52 0.21
C GLY A 230 -0.72 -24.04 0.22
N TRP A 231 -1.75 -23.21 0.40
CA TRP A 231 -1.62 -21.75 0.22
C TRP A 231 -0.76 -21.07 1.28
N PHE A 232 -0.93 -21.44 2.56
CA PHE A 232 -0.23 -20.82 3.68
C PHE A 232 1.30 -20.99 3.58
N PRO A 233 1.87 -22.19 3.33
CA PRO A 233 3.31 -22.34 3.12
C PRO A 233 3.88 -21.43 2.03
N ILE A 234 3.19 -21.30 0.89
CA ILE A 234 3.64 -20.46 -0.23
C ILE A 234 3.69 -18.99 0.19
N LEU A 235 2.58 -18.49 0.75
CA LEU A 235 2.43 -17.07 1.07
C LEU A 235 3.30 -16.67 2.27
N PHE A 236 3.45 -17.57 3.25
CA PHE A 236 4.32 -17.37 4.40
C PHE A 236 5.80 -17.31 4.01
N GLU A 237 6.28 -18.23 3.16
CA GLU A 237 7.67 -18.23 2.72
C GLU A 237 7.97 -17.04 1.79
N LEU A 238 7.03 -16.62 0.93
CA LEU A 238 7.16 -15.36 0.19
C LEU A 238 7.28 -14.14 1.13
N SER A 239 6.50 -14.11 2.22
CA SER A 239 6.64 -13.08 3.26
C SER A 239 8.02 -13.13 3.92
N CYS A 240 8.58 -14.32 4.17
CA CYS A 240 9.94 -14.46 4.69
C CYS A 240 10.99 -13.89 3.74
N ILE A 241 10.87 -14.16 2.43
CA ILE A 241 11.75 -13.59 1.39
C ILE A 241 11.68 -12.06 1.38
N ILE A 242 10.47 -11.50 1.41
CA ILE A 242 10.26 -10.04 1.42
C ILE A 242 10.99 -9.40 2.61
N ASN A 243 10.94 -10.04 3.78
CA ASN A 243 11.50 -9.52 5.03
C ASN A 243 13.02 -9.77 5.19
N ARG A 244 13.60 -10.78 4.53
CA ARG A 244 14.99 -11.19 4.71
C ARG A 244 15.94 -10.72 3.59
N CYS A 245 15.43 -10.44 2.40
CA CYS A 245 16.25 -10.25 1.20
C CYS A 245 16.50 -8.78 0.81
N LYS A 246 17.46 -8.57 -0.10
CA LYS A 246 17.78 -7.27 -0.71
C LYS A 246 16.66 -6.76 -1.64
N LEU A 247 16.76 -5.50 -2.05
CA LEU A 247 15.72 -4.76 -2.79
C LEU A 247 15.17 -5.46 -4.04
N ASP A 248 16.03 -6.03 -4.87
CA ASP A 248 15.67 -6.74 -6.09
C ASP A 248 14.84 -8.01 -5.80
N VAL A 249 15.36 -8.88 -4.93
CA VAL A 249 14.74 -10.15 -4.56
C VAL A 249 13.44 -9.92 -3.77
N ARG A 250 13.44 -8.98 -2.81
CA ARG A 250 12.23 -8.64 -2.02
C ARG A 250 11.13 -8.08 -2.90
N THR A 251 11.46 -7.20 -3.86
CA THR A 251 10.48 -6.63 -4.80
C THR A 251 9.88 -7.74 -5.67
N ARG A 252 10.71 -8.69 -6.13
CA ARG A 252 10.22 -9.83 -6.90
C ARG A 252 9.32 -10.75 -6.08
N GLY A 253 9.69 -11.06 -4.83
CA GLY A 253 8.88 -11.83 -3.90
C GLY A 253 7.52 -11.17 -3.65
N LEU A 254 7.50 -9.85 -3.45
CA LEU A 254 6.29 -9.04 -3.29
C LEU A 254 5.38 -9.13 -4.52
N THR A 255 5.94 -8.91 -5.72
CA THR A 255 5.19 -9.04 -6.98
C THR A 255 4.57 -10.42 -7.12
N VAL A 256 5.34 -11.49 -6.88
CA VAL A 256 4.82 -12.86 -7.00
C VAL A 256 3.73 -13.15 -5.98
N MET A 257 3.87 -12.69 -4.73
CA MET A 257 2.83 -12.86 -3.70
C MET A 257 1.50 -12.24 -4.14
N PHE A 258 1.53 -10.99 -4.62
CA PHE A 258 0.31 -10.32 -5.09
C PHE A 258 -0.20 -10.86 -6.43
N GLU A 259 0.66 -11.33 -7.33
CA GLU A 259 0.25 -12.06 -8.55
C GLU A 259 -0.54 -13.33 -8.20
N ILE A 260 -0.09 -14.10 -7.20
CA ILE A 260 -0.80 -15.28 -6.71
C ILE A 260 -2.16 -14.88 -6.15
N MET A 261 -2.22 -13.83 -5.31
CA MET A 261 -3.48 -13.32 -4.76
C MET A 261 -4.45 -12.88 -5.87
N LYS A 262 -3.99 -12.13 -6.87
CA LYS A 262 -4.81 -11.68 -8.01
C LYS A 262 -5.29 -12.84 -8.88
N SER A 263 -4.45 -13.86 -9.10
CA SER A 263 -4.74 -14.99 -9.99
C SER A 263 -5.66 -16.02 -9.34
N TYR A 264 -5.44 -16.33 -8.06
CA TYR A 264 -6.09 -17.46 -7.39
C TYR A 264 -7.02 -17.06 -6.25
N GLY A 265 -7.12 -15.76 -5.92
CA GLY A 265 -7.94 -15.27 -4.81
C GLY A 265 -9.43 -15.62 -4.89
N HIS A 266 -9.96 -15.89 -6.09
CA HIS A 266 -11.33 -16.38 -6.27
C HIS A 266 -11.58 -17.76 -5.65
N THR A 267 -10.51 -18.52 -5.35
CA THR A 267 -10.58 -19.83 -4.68
C THR A 267 -10.48 -19.74 -3.15
N PHE A 268 -10.25 -18.56 -2.59
CA PHE A 268 -9.98 -18.38 -1.17
C PHE A 268 -11.26 -18.20 -0.37
N GLU A 269 -11.30 -18.80 0.82
CA GLU A 269 -12.38 -18.61 1.78
C GLU A 269 -12.21 -17.30 2.56
N LYS A 270 -13.31 -16.79 3.12
CA LYS A 270 -13.36 -15.46 3.78
C LYS A 270 -12.36 -15.33 4.93
N HIS A 271 -12.22 -16.35 5.78
CA HIS A 271 -11.26 -16.32 6.88
C HIS A 271 -9.81 -16.52 6.43
N TRP A 272 -9.56 -17.20 5.32
CA TRP A 272 -8.21 -17.29 4.74
C TRP A 272 -7.71 -15.93 4.28
N TRP A 273 -8.60 -15.09 3.73
CA TRP A 273 -8.26 -13.69 3.42
C TRP A 273 -7.85 -12.91 4.66
N GLN A 274 -8.54 -13.08 5.80
CA GLN A 274 -8.16 -12.42 7.04
C GLN A 274 -6.77 -12.86 7.52
N ASP A 275 -6.50 -14.17 7.50
CA ASP A 275 -5.19 -14.70 7.87
C ASP A 275 -4.08 -14.23 6.92
N LEU A 276 -4.36 -14.17 5.62
CA LEU A 276 -3.43 -13.65 4.64
C LEU A 276 -3.12 -12.17 4.86
N PHE A 277 -4.13 -11.33 5.05
CA PHE A 277 -3.93 -9.91 5.25
C PHE A 277 -3.21 -9.61 6.57
N ARG A 278 -3.35 -10.45 7.61
CA ARG A 278 -2.49 -10.39 8.80
C ARG A 278 -1.01 -10.58 8.47
N ILE A 279 -0.67 -11.45 7.53
CA ILE A 279 0.71 -11.64 7.04
C ILE A 279 1.15 -10.45 6.20
N VAL A 280 0.28 -9.96 5.31
CA VAL A 280 0.59 -8.84 4.41
C VAL A 280 0.80 -7.54 5.19
N PHE A 281 -0.03 -7.23 6.18
CA PHE A 281 0.14 -6.01 6.98
C PHE A 281 1.42 -6.01 7.83
N ARG A 282 1.97 -7.18 8.17
CA ARG A 282 3.28 -7.28 8.85
C ARG A 282 4.44 -6.70 8.03
N ILE A 283 4.31 -6.54 6.71
CA ILE A 283 5.30 -5.84 5.88
C ILE A 283 5.53 -4.41 6.38
N PHE A 284 4.51 -3.79 6.98
CA PHE A 284 4.58 -2.46 7.57
C PHE A 284 5.04 -2.47 9.05
N ASP A 285 5.06 -3.64 9.71
CA ASP A 285 5.49 -3.76 11.12
C ASP A 285 7.00 -3.62 11.32
N ASN A 286 7.81 -3.95 10.31
CA ASN A 286 9.28 -3.76 10.35
C ASN A 286 9.68 -2.30 10.65
N MET A 287 8.75 -1.37 10.52
CA MET A 287 8.90 0.05 10.85
C MET A 287 8.89 0.34 12.36
N LYS A 288 8.49 -0.62 13.20
CA LYS A 288 8.35 -0.47 14.66
C LYS A 288 9.67 -0.67 15.43
N LEU A 289 10.72 -1.20 14.80
CA LEU A 289 12.00 -1.45 15.46
C LEU A 289 12.92 -0.22 15.36
N PRO A 290 13.55 0.28 16.44
CA PRO A 290 14.27 1.56 16.45
C PRO A 290 15.55 1.65 15.60
N GLU A 291 16.15 0.53 15.20
CA GLU A 291 17.54 0.50 14.74
C GLU A 291 17.64 0.64 13.21
N GLN A 292 18.50 1.57 12.74
CA GLN A 292 18.84 1.91 11.33
C GLN A 292 17.83 2.78 10.54
N GLN A 293 18.09 4.09 10.49
CA GLN A 293 17.20 5.10 9.87
C GLN A 293 17.22 5.09 8.32
N THR A 294 18.35 4.76 7.68
CA THR A 294 18.49 4.75 6.21
C THR A 294 17.77 3.57 5.56
N GLU A 295 17.94 2.37 6.12
CA GLU A 295 17.26 1.15 5.64
C GLU A 295 15.74 1.26 5.78
N LYS A 296 15.27 1.91 6.86
CA LYS A 296 13.85 2.26 7.04
C LYS A 296 13.33 3.18 5.94
N SER A 297 14.11 4.20 5.56
CA SER A 297 13.69 5.13 4.51
C SER A 297 13.56 4.43 3.16
N GLU A 298 14.53 3.58 2.80
CA GLU A 298 14.48 2.77 1.57
C GLU A 298 13.30 1.79 1.59
N TRP A 299 13.07 1.12 2.73
CA TRP A 299 11.94 0.20 2.91
C TRP A 299 10.59 0.90 2.71
N MET A 300 10.43 2.11 3.25
CA MET A 300 9.22 2.91 3.07
C MET A 300 8.98 3.31 1.62
N THR A 301 10.01 3.80 0.92
CA THR A 301 9.87 4.32 -0.45
C THR A 301 9.74 3.22 -1.50
N THR A 302 10.25 2.02 -1.22
CA THR A 302 10.23 0.89 -2.14
C THR A 302 9.19 -0.17 -1.74
N THR A 303 9.47 -0.96 -0.69
CA THR A 303 8.65 -2.12 -0.28
C THR A 303 7.26 -1.72 0.18
N CYS A 304 7.14 -0.80 1.16
CA CYS A 304 5.84 -0.36 1.68
C CYS A 304 5.01 0.32 0.58
N ASN A 305 5.65 1.14 -0.25
CA ASN A 305 5.00 1.82 -1.36
C ASN A 305 4.38 0.81 -2.34
N HIS A 306 5.15 -0.16 -2.82
CA HIS A 306 4.66 -1.21 -3.72
C HIS A 306 3.56 -2.04 -3.05
N ALA A 307 3.77 -2.45 -1.78
CA ALA A 307 2.80 -3.25 -1.04
C ALA A 307 1.46 -2.52 -0.89
N LEU A 308 1.48 -1.21 -0.63
CA LEU A 308 0.27 -0.41 -0.46
C LEU A 308 -0.60 -0.37 -1.72
N TYR A 309 0.00 -0.13 -2.88
CA TYR A 309 -0.71 -0.18 -4.16
C TYR A 309 -1.26 -1.58 -4.45
N ALA A 310 -0.45 -2.61 -4.24
CA ALA A 310 -0.85 -3.99 -4.51
C ALA A 310 -1.99 -4.46 -3.57
N ILE A 311 -1.99 -4.01 -2.32
CA ILE A 311 -3.09 -4.20 -1.36
C ILE A 311 -4.38 -3.60 -1.88
N CYS A 312 -4.36 -2.32 -2.29
CA CYS A 312 -5.54 -1.64 -2.82
C CYS A 312 -6.05 -2.28 -4.11
N ASP A 313 -5.16 -2.75 -4.98
CA ASP A 313 -5.52 -3.45 -6.21
C ASP A 313 -6.25 -4.77 -5.92
N VAL A 314 -5.70 -5.62 -5.04
CA VAL A 314 -6.34 -6.89 -4.66
C VAL A 314 -7.67 -6.62 -3.97
N PHE A 315 -7.71 -5.64 -3.05
CA PHE A 315 -8.95 -5.27 -2.38
C PHE A 315 -10.02 -4.82 -3.38
N THR A 316 -9.65 -4.01 -4.37
CA THR A 316 -10.55 -3.56 -5.44
C THR A 316 -11.04 -4.72 -6.30
N GLN A 317 -10.13 -5.62 -6.69
CA GLN A 317 -10.48 -6.78 -7.52
C GLN A 317 -11.47 -7.72 -6.81
N PHE A 318 -11.32 -7.93 -5.51
CA PHE A 318 -12.15 -8.82 -4.71
C PHE A 318 -13.07 -8.07 -3.73
N TYR A 319 -13.49 -6.85 -4.07
CA TYR A 319 -14.26 -5.97 -3.17
C TYR A 319 -15.45 -6.67 -2.52
N GLU A 320 -16.25 -7.41 -3.30
CA GLU A 320 -17.44 -8.12 -2.80
C GLU A 320 -17.11 -9.11 -1.67
N ALA A 321 -15.96 -9.79 -1.74
CA ALA A 321 -15.55 -10.76 -0.73
C ALA A 321 -14.86 -10.09 0.47
N LEU A 322 -14.19 -8.95 0.27
CA LEU A 322 -13.25 -8.37 1.23
C LEU A 322 -13.81 -7.17 2.02
N HIS A 323 -14.78 -6.43 1.48
CA HIS A 323 -15.21 -5.16 2.09
C HIS A 323 -15.76 -5.34 3.52
N GLU A 324 -16.54 -6.39 3.78
CA GLU A 324 -17.11 -6.64 5.11
C GLU A 324 -16.06 -7.02 6.17
N ILE A 325 -14.94 -7.61 5.77
CA ILE A 325 -13.95 -8.19 6.69
C ILE A 325 -12.66 -7.39 6.81
N LEU A 326 -12.30 -6.58 5.82
CA LEU A 326 -11.00 -5.92 5.75
C LEU A 326 -11.06 -4.41 5.53
N LEU A 327 -12.22 -3.83 5.17
CA LEU A 327 -12.30 -2.39 4.93
C LEU A 327 -11.76 -1.55 6.10
N PRO A 328 -12.10 -1.83 7.38
CA PRO A 328 -11.56 -1.06 8.51
C PRO A 328 -10.03 -1.13 8.60
N ASP A 329 -9.44 -2.30 8.37
CA ASP A 329 -7.99 -2.51 8.41
C ASP A 329 -7.29 -1.78 7.25
N ILE A 330 -7.89 -1.78 6.05
CA ILE A 330 -7.39 -1.06 4.88
C ILE A 330 -7.41 0.45 5.13
N LEU A 331 -8.52 0.98 5.66
CA LEU A 331 -8.64 2.40 5.99
C LEU A 331 -7.65 2.80 7.10
N ALA A 332 -7.47 1.96 8.12
CA ALA A 332 -6.49 2.18 9.18
C ALA A 332 -5.05 2.19 8.63
N GLN A 333 -4.73 1.27 7.71
CA GLN A 333 -3.42 1.20 7.06
C GLN A 333 -3.15 2.44 6.19
N LEU A 334 -4.13 2.88 5.39
CA LEU A 334 -4.03 4.11 4.59
C LEU A 334 -3.82 5.33 5.48
N HIS A 335 -4.61 5.47 6.56
CA HIS A 335 -4.45 6.53 7.54
C HIS A 335 -3.05 6.51 8.17
N TRP A 336 -2.54 5.33 8.54
CA TRP A 336 -1.18 5.20 9.06
C TRP A 336 -0.13 5.63 8.04
N CYS A 337 -0.23 5.21 6.77
CA CYS A 337 0.71 5.58 5.70
C CYS A 337 0.76 7.10 5.49
N VAL A 338 -0.39 7.77 5.44
CA VAL A 338 -0.48 9.22 5.23
C VAL A 338 0.13 10.02 6.39
N LYS A 339 0.13 9.45 7.61
CA LYS A 339 0.69 10.10 8.81
C LYS A 339 2.22 9.99 8.92
N GLN A 340 2.88 9.15 8.12
CA GLN A 340 4.33 8.95 8.26
C GLN A 340 5.13 10.18 7.83
N ASP A 341 6.27 10.42 8.49
CA ASP A 341 7.25 11.45 8.12
C ASP A 341 8.11 11.02 6.90
N ASN A 342 7.47 10.39 5.91
CA ASN A 342 8.06 10.03 4.63
C ASN A 342 7.15 10.55 3.50
N GLU A 343 7.61 11.57 2.77
CA GLU A 343 6.80 12.26 1.77
C GLU A 343 6.22 11.30 0.72
N GLN A 344 7.06 10.40 0.18
CA GLN A 344 6.64 9.48 -0.87
C GLN A 344 5.55 8.52 -0.37
N LEU A 345 5.75 7.90 0.79
CA LEU A 345 4.76 6.98 1.35
C LEU A 345 3.45 7.69 1.70
N ALA A 346 3.52 8.91 2.23
CA ALA A 346 2.34 9.68 2.55
C ALA A 346 1.52 10.04 1.29
N ARG A 347 2.21 10.45 0.20
CA ARG A 347 1.58 10.72 -1.10
C ARG A 347 1.00 9.45 -1.73
N SER A 348 1.68 8.32 -1.61
CA SER A 348 1.15 7.03 -2.05
C SER A 348 -0.10 6.64 -1.26
N GLY A 349 -0.15 6.92 0.04
CA GLY A 349 -1.33 6.73 0.87
C GLY A 349 -2.54 7.54 0.41
N THR A 350 -2.36 8.82 0.11
CA THR A 350 -3.46 9.66 -0.40
C THR A 350 -3.94 9.20 -1.77
N ASN A 351 -3.00 8.86 -2.67
CA ASN A 351 -3.32 8.36 -4.01
C ASN A 351 -4.03 7.00 -3.98
N CYS A 352 -3.60 6.09 -3.10
CA CYS A 352 -4.25 4.79 -2.91
C CYS A 352 -5.67 4.95 -2.36
N LEU A 353 -5.89 5.87 -1.42
CA LEU A 353 -7.23 6.21 -0.91
C LEU A 353 -8.12 6.77 -2.03
N GLU A 354 -7.57 7.67 -2.85
CA GLU A 354 -8.27 8.21 -4.03
C GLU A 354 -8.70 7.10 -5.00
N ASN A 355 -7.76 6.26 -5.44
CA ASN A 355 -8.04 5.19 -6.38
C ASN A 355 -9.02 4.16 -5.82
N LEU A 356 -8.88 3.80 -4.54
CA LEU A 356 -9.79 2.89 -3.85
C LEU A 356 -11.25 3.37 -3.96
N VAL A 357 -11.46 4.67 -3.70
CA VAL A 357 -12.79 5.28 -3.74
C VAL A 357 -13.28 5.46 -5.17
N ILE A 358 -12.41 5.87 -6.11
CA ILE A 358 -12.80 6.04 -7.51
C ILE A 358 -13.23 4.71 -8.14
N LEU A 359 -12.50 3.63 -7.86
CA LEU A 359 -12.74 2.32 -8.48
C LEU A 359 -13.91 1.56 -7.84
N ASN A 360 -14.19 1.78 -6.55
CA ASN A 360 -15.20 1.00 -5.82
C ASN A 360 -16.39 1.83 -5.32
N GLY A 361 -16.34 3.16 -5.37
CA GLY A 361 -17.31 4.05 -4.72
C GLY A 361 -18.76 3.89 -5.20
N GLN A 362 -18.97 3.37 -6.41
CA GLN A 362 -20.31 3.05 -6.93
C GLN A 362 -20.96 1.87 -6.19
N LYS A 363 -20.14 0.98 -5.62
CA LYS A 363 -20.56 -0.22 -4.88
C LYS A 363 -20.70 0.04 -3.37
N PHE A 364 -20.27 1.19 -2.90
CA PHE A 364 -20.25 1.51 -1.48
C PHE A 364 -21.68 1.67 -0.95
N SER A 365 -21.97 0.98 0.17
CA SER A 365 -23.17 1.27 0.95
C SER A 365 -23.06 2.64 1.64
N PRO A 366 -24.18 3.22 2.11
CA PRO A 366 -24.14 4.46 2.90
C PRO A 366 -23.23 4.36 4.13
N GLU A 367 -23.14 3.19 4.75
CA GLU A 367 -22.26 2.93 5.89
C GLU A 367 -20.78 2.97 5.48
N VAL A 368 -20.42 2.29 4.39
CA VAL A 368 -19.05 2.27 3.84
C VAL A 368 -18.61 3.69 3.46
N TRP A 369 -19.48 4.47 2.84
CA TRP A 369 -19.24 5.89 2.59
C TRP A 369 -19.01 6.68 3.90
N GLY A 370 -19.82 6.41 4.92
CA GLY A 370 -19.67 7.00 6.24
C GLY A 370 -18.30 6.72 6.87
N GLN A 371 -17.85 5.47 6.84
CA GLN A 371 -16.52 5.04 7.33
C GLN A 371 -15.40 5.70 6.52
N THR A 372 -15.53 5.74 5.19
CA THR A 372 -14.53 6.33 4.28
C THR A 372 -14.38 7.84 4.50
N CYS A 373 -15.49 8.58 4.58
CA CYS A 373 -15.46 10.02 4.88
C CYS A 373 -14.94 10.32 6.28
N ASN A 374 -15.22 9.47 7.27
CA ASN A 374 -14.63 9.58 8.61
C ASN A 374 -13.12 9.38 8.57
N CYS A 375 -12.63 8.39 7.81
CA CYS A 375 -11.20 8.18 7.63
C CYS A 375 -10.54 9.43 7.02
N MET A 376 -11.09 9.98 5.95
CA MET A 376 -10.58 11.24 5.36
C MET A 376 -10.57 12.39 6.36
N LEU A 377 -11.64 12.57 7.13
CA LEU A 377 -11.73 13.60 8.17
C LEU A 377 -10.61 13.46 9.21
N GLU A 378 -10.37 12.26 9.72
CA GLU A 378 -9.31 12.02 10.71
C GLU A 378 -7.90 12.19 10.09
N ILE A 379 -7.69 11.79 8.83
CA ILE A 379 -6.44 12.07 8.11
C ILE A 379 -6.22 13.59 8.00
N PHE A 380 -7.24 14.36 7.62
CA PHE A 380 -7.14 15.82 7.54
C PHE A 380 -6.75 16.42 8.90
N LYS A 381 -7.51 16.12 9.96
CA LYS A 381 -7.25 16.65 11.31
C LYS A 381 -5.83 16.35 11.81
N THR A 382 -5.36 15.13 11.62
CA THR A 382 -4.04 14.69 12.13
C THR A 382 -2.86 15.26 11.33
N THR A 383 -3.09 15.66 10.08
CA THR A 383 -2.05 16.18 9.18
C THR A 383 -2.00 17.70 9.08
N ILE A 384 -2.91 18.46 9.72
CA ILE A 384 -2.81 19.92 9.77
C ILE A 384 -1.54 20.32 10.57
N PRO A 385 -0.64 21.13 9.99
CA PRO A 385 0.60 21.51 10.66
C PRO A 385 0.40 22.71 11.63
N HIS A 386 -0.45 22.53 12.65
CA HIS A 386 -0.78 23.58 13.64
C HIS A 386 0.43 24.25 14.30
N VAL A 387 1.54 23.51 14.43
CA VAL A 387 2.81 24.03 14.95
C VAL A 387 3.30 25.24 14.15
N LEU A 388 3.02 25.35 12.85
CA LEU A 388 3.43 26.51 12.05
C LEU A 388 2.84 27.83 12.55
N LEU A 389 1.69 27.81 13.21
CA LEU A 389 1.06 29.02 13.76
C LEU A 389 1.62 29.42 15.13
N THR A 390 2.23 28.48 15.85
CA THR A 390 2.60 28.64 17.26
C THR A 390 4.10 28.46 17.54
N TRP A 391 4.87 28.01 16.55
CA TRP A 391 6.30 27.73 16.68
C TRP A 391 7.08 28.97 17.12
N LYS A 392 7.99 28.77 18.06
CA LYS A 392 8.91 29.79 18.57
C LYS A 392 10.32 29.21 18.66
N PRO A 393 11.36 30.03 18.51
CA PRO A 393 12.74 29.58 18.74
C PRO A 393 12.93 29.27 20.24
N VAL A 394 13.27 28.02 20.55
CA VAL A 394 13.71 27.60 21.89
C VAL A 394 15.23 27.80 21.97
N GLY A 395 15.77 28.09 23.17
CA GLY A 395 17.19 28.43 23.40
C GLY A 395 18.18 27.57 22.61
N MET A 396 19.12 28.21 21.95
CA MET A 396 20.05 27.60 20.99
C MET A 396 21.13 26.76 21.70
N GLU A 397 20.85 25.49 21.96
CA GLU A 397 21.87 24.45 22.21
C GLU A 397 22.14 23.69 20.89
N GLU A 398 23.36 23.18 20.66
CA GLU A 398 23.71 22.50 19.40
C GLU A 398 22.78 21.30 19.08
N ASP A 399 22.34 20.57 20.12
CA ASP A 399 21.39 19.44 20.03
C ASP A 399 19.95 19.88 19.64
N SER A 400 19.63 21.18 19.71
CA SER A 400 18.35 21.74 19.27
C SER A 400 18.25 21.90 17.75
N SER A 401 19.39 22.08 17.06
CA SER A 401 19.41 22.40 15.62
C SER A 401 19.01 21.22 14.74
N GLU A 402 19.50 20.01 15.04
CA GLU A 402 19.12 18.79 14.33
C GLU A 402 17.64 18.43 14.57
N LYS A 403 17.15 18.63 15.81
CA LYS A 403 15.75 18.44 16.17
C LYS A 403 14.83 19.40 15.41
N HIS A 404 15.25 20.66 15.23
CA HIS A 404 14.50 21.64 14.43
C HIS A 404 14.44 21.26 12.94
N LEU A 405 15.54 20.78 12.37
CA LEU A 405 15.58 20.32 10.98
C LEU A 405 14.62 19.14 10.75
N LYS A 406 14.62 18.15 11.64
CA LYS A 406 13.69 17.00 11.58
C LYS A 406 12.24 17.45 11.73
N LEU A 407 11.95 18.37 12.66
CA LEU A 407 10.61 18.95 12.82
C LEU A 407 10.14 19.68 11.56
N PHE A 408 10.99 20.53 10.97
CA PHE A 408 10.65 21.29 9.78
C PHE A 408 10.44 20.39 8.56
N ALA A 409 11.24 19.33 8.39
CA ALA A 409 11.00 18.32 7.38
C ALA A 409 9.60 17.68 7.53
N GLY A 410 9.23 17.24 8.74
CA GLY A 410 7.90 16.68 9.00
C GLY A 410 6.75 17.68 8.75
N LEU A 411 6.93 18.95 9.12
CA LEU A 411 5.93 20.00 8.86
C LEU A 411 5.77 20.34 7.38
N LEU A 412 6.85 20.26 6.58
CA LEU A 412 6.78 20.40 5.13
C LEU A 412 6.01 19.26 4.50
N ILE A 413 6.27 18.01 4.94
CA ILE A 413 5.53 16.83 4.49
C ILE A 413 4.04 17.01 4.76
N LYS A 414 3.67 17.44 5.97
CA LYS A 414 2.27 17.75 6.33
C LYS A 414 1.62 18.79 5.41
N CYS A 415 2.35 19.85 5.03
CA CYS A 415 1.86 20.83 4.07
C CYS A 415 1.60 20.22 2.68
N VAL A 416 2.50 19.35 2.21
CA VAL A 416 2.34 18.64 0.93
C VAL A 416 1.14 17.71 0.98
N VAL A 417 1.03 16.89 2.03
CA VAL A 417 -0.06 15.94 2.25
C VAL A 417 -1.42 16.66 2.30
N GLN A 418 -1.53 17.79 3.00
CA GLN A 418 -2.76 18.59 3.01
C GLN A 418 -3.21 19.02 1.60
N LEU A 419 -2.27 19.43 0.74
CA LEU A 419 -2.59 19.80 -0.64
C LEU A 419 -3.03 18.59 -1.47
N GLU A 420 -2.36 17.46 -1.32
CA GLU A 420 -2.73 16.20 -1.99
C GLU A 420 -4.11 15.73 -1.54
N LEU A 421 -4.44 15.81 -0.25
CA LEU A 421 -5.75 15.45 0.29
C LEU A 421 -6.88 16.34 -0.24
N ILE A 422 -6.63 17.65 -0.40
CA ILE A 422 -7.58 18.57 -1.05
C ILE A 422 -7.83 18.11 -2.50
N GLN A 423 -6.77 17.77 -3.23
CA GLN A 423 -6.89 17.26 -4.59
C GLN A 423 -7.60 15.91 -4.64
N THR A 424 -7.40 15.04 -3.65
CA THR A 424 -8.09 13.75 -3.52
C THR A 424 -9.59 13.95 -3.33
N ILE A 425 -10.03 14.88 -2.47
CA ILE A 425 -11.46 15.21 -2.34
C ILE A 425 -12.01 15.71 -3.68
N ASP A 426 -11.31 16.63 -4.34
CA ASP A 426 -11.71 17.19 -5.62
C ASP A 426 -11.86 16.09 -6.70
N ASN A 427 -10.87 15.20 -6.81
CA ASN A 427 -10.86 14.07 -7.74
C ASN A 427 -11.95 13.03 -7.43
N ILE A 428 -12.19 12.72 -6.15
CA ILE A 428 -13.26 11.78 -5.77
C ILE A 428 -14.63 12.35 -6.14
N VAL A 429 -14.89 13.61 -5.80
CA VAL A 429 -16.21 14.22 -5.97
C VAL A 429 -16.49 14.53 -7.46
N PHE A 430 -15.50 15.05 -8.18
CA PHE A 430 -15.67 15.57 -9.55
C PHE A 430 -14.96 14.77 -10.64
N TYR A 431 -14.30 13.67 -10.31
CA TYR A 431 -13.41 12.90 -11.18
C TYR A 431 -12.07 13.61 -11.49
N PRO A 432 -10.95 12.86 -11.66
CA PRO A 432 -9.65 13.45 -11.94
C PRO A 432 -9.63 14.38 -13.16
N ALA A 433 -8.90 15.49 -13.04
CA ALA A 433 -8.70 16.53 -14.05
C ALA A 433 -9.93 17.37 -14.46
N THR A 434 -11.14 17.02 -14.03
CA THR A 434 -12.38 17.76 -14.35
C THR A 434 -12.33 19.21 -13.89
N SER A 435 -12.02 19.45 -12.62
CA SER A 435 -12.00 20.81 -12.06
C SER A 435 -10.86 21.68 -12.63
N LYS A 436 -9.72 21.07 -13.00
CA LYS A 436 -8.62 21.79 -13.67
C LYS A 436 -9.01 22.23 -15.08
N LYS A 437 -9.73 21.37 -15.82
CA LYS A 437 -10.28 21.70 -17.13
C LYS A 437 -11.30 22.84 -17.02
N GLU A 438 -12.20 22.75 -16.04
CA GLU A 438 -13.18 23.80 -15.75
C GLU A 438 -12.50 25.15 -15.44
N ASP A 439 -11.45 25.17 -14.61
CA ASP A 439 -10.72 26.40 -14.30
C ASP A 439 -10.04 27.01 -15.53
N ALA A 440 -9.45 26.18 -16.40
CA ALA A 440 -8.84 26.62 -17.64
C ALA A 440 -9.87 27.22 -18.62
N GLU A 441 -11.07 26.63 -18.69
CA GLU A 441 -12.19 27.14 -19.49
C GLU A 441 -12.71 28.47 -18.95
N HIS A 442 -12.88 28.62 -17.62
CA HIS A 442 -13.27 29.89 -17.01
C HIS A 442 -12.24 31.00 -17.29
N MET A 443 -10.95 30.67 -17.21
CA MET A 443 -9.87 31.59 -17.56
C MET A 443 -9.90 31.99 -19.03
N ALA A 444 -10.09 31.03 -19.95
CA ALA A 444 -10.18 31.30 -21.38
C ALA A 444 -11.41 32.15 -21.73
N ALA A 445 -12.56 31.87 -21.10
CA ALA A 445 -13.79 32.66 -21.29
C ALA A 445 -13.61 34.10 -20.80
N ALA A 446 -12.98 34.29 -19.63
CA ALA A 446 -12.67 35.62 -19.09
C ALA A 446 -11.70 36.41 -19.98
N GLN A 447 -10.81 35.73 -20.72
CA GLN A 447 -9.89 36.37 -21.67
C GLN A 447 -10.57 36.78 -22.98
N ARG A 448 -11.63 36.08 -23.40
CA ARG A 448 -12.34 36.31 -24.67
C ARG A 448 -13.52 37.29 -24.56
N ASP A 449 -13.83 37.81 -23.37
CA ASP A 449 -15.00 38.66 -23.06
C ASP A 449 -16.36 38.02 -23.46
N THR A 450 -16.38 36.71 -23.72
CA THR A 450 -17.57 35.95 -24.14
C THR A 450 -18.19 35.21 -22.95
N LEU A 451 -19.05 35.91 -22.21
CA LEU A 451 -19.88 35.34 -21.12
C LEU A 451 -21.04 34.46 -21.62
N ASP A 452 -21.32 34.45 -22.93
CA ASP A 452 -22.41 33.69 -23.57
C ASP A 452 -21.99 32.29 -24.05
N ALA A 453 -20.72 31.91 -23.88
CA ALA A 453 -20.33 30.53 -24.10
C ALA A 453 -21.00 29.69 -22.99
N VAL A 454 -22.10 29.02 -23.33
CA VAL A 454 -22.59 27.89 -22.54
C VAL A 454 -21.42 26.93 -22.45
N ILE A 455 -20.69 26.99 -21.33
CA ILE A 455 -19.69 25.98 -21.00
C ILE A 455 -20.51 24.73 -20.67
N HIS A 456 -20.91 24.02 -21.73
CA HIS A 456 -21.50 22.69 -21.70
C HIS A 456 -20.35 21.77 -21.33
N ILE A 457 -20.15 21.59 -20.03
CA ILE A 457 -19.29 20.52 -19.56
C ILE A 457 -20.24 19.35 -19.32
N ASP A 458 -20.24 18.35 -20.21
CA ASP A 458 -20.88 17.03 -20.04
C ASP A 458 -20.22 16.24 -18.88
N THR A 459 -20.16 16.85 -17.69
CA THR A 459 -19.49 16.35 -16.48
C THR A 459 -20.44 16.11 -15.33
N GLU A 460 -21.74 16.37 -15.51
CA GLU A 460 -22.71 16.24 -14.42
C GLU A 460 -22.77 14.82 -13.84
N ASP A 461 -22.33 13.82 -14.59
CA ASP A 461 -22.33 12.41 -14.20
C ASP A 461 -20.95 11.81 -13.85
N GLN A 462 -19.87 12.58 -13.96
CA GLN A 462 -18.53 12.09 -13.62
C GLN A 462 -18.21 12.30 -12.13
N GLY A 463 -17.53 11.31 -11.52
CA GLY A 463 -17.12 11.32 -10.11
C GLY A 463 -18.13 10.65 -9.17
N MET A 464 -17.86 10.73 -7.87
CA MET A 464 -18.60 10.00 -6.84
C MET A 464 -19.72 10.82 -6.17
N TYR A 465 -19.87 12.10 -6.51
CA TYR A 465 -20.85 13.00 -5.90
C TYR A 465 -22.27 12.41 -5.76
N LYS A 466 -22.77 11.73 -6.79
CA LYS A 466 -24.13 11.16 -6.81
C LYS A 466 -24.34 9.99 -5.84
N TYR A 467 -23.27 9.29 -5.47
CA TYR A 467 -23.30 8.16 -4.53
C TYR A 467 -23.17 8.61 -3.07
N MET A 468 -22.85 9.87 -2.83
CA MET A 468 -22.66 10.42 -1.48
C MET A 468 -24.00 10.93 -0.90
N SER A 469 -24.15 10.98 0.41
CA SER A 469 -25.27 11.68 1.06
C SER A 469 -24.91 13.15 1.32
N SER A 470 -25.90 14.01 1.62
CA SER A 470 -25.62 15.39 2.04
C SER A 470 -24.71 15.42 3.27
N HIS A 471 -24.89 14.46 4.20
CA HIS A 471 -24.05 14.31 5.38
C HIS A 471 -22.60 13.94 5.02
N HIS A 472 -22.38 13.06 4.05
CA HIS A 472 -21.03 12.74 3.57
C HIS A 472 -20.34 13.97 2.95
N LEU A 473 -21.06 14.73 2.13
CA LEU A 473 -20.55 15.96 1.52
C LEU A 473 -20.24 17.04 2.57
N PHE A 474 -21.07 17.18 3.60
CA PHE A 474 -20.78 18.11 4.70
C PHE A 474 -19.50 17.75 5.46
N LYS A 475 -19.21 16.47 5.69
CA LYS A 475 -17.93 16.07 6.28
C LYS A 475 -16.74 16.48 5.43
N LEU A 476 -16.82 16.29 4.10
CA LEU A 476 -15.77 16.74 3.19
C LEU A 476 -15.62 18.27 3.20
N LEU A 477 -16.74 19.00 3.28
CA LEU A 477 -16.74 20.45 3.43
C LEU A 477 -16.07 20.89 4.75
N ASP A 478 -16.28 20.17 5.85
CA ASP A 478 -15.61 20.44 7.13
C ASP A 478 -14.09 20.32 6.98
N CYS A 479 -13.59 19.24 6.35
CA CYS A 479 -12.17 19.06 6.06
C CYS A 479 -11.58 20.23 5.25
N LEU A 480 -12.25 20.59 4.15
CA LEU A 480 -11.79 21.64 3.24
C LEU A 480 -11.79 23.01 3.91
N GLN A 481 -12.83 23.32 4.68
CA GLN A 481 -12.93 24.59 5.38
C GLN A 481 -11.92 24.73 6.52
N GLU A 482 -11.62 23.64 7.24
CA GLU A 482 -10.59 23.65 8.28
C GLU A 482 -9.20 23.89 7.66
N SER A 483 -8.88 23.19 6.56
CA SER A 483 -7.63 23.38 5.82
C SER A 483 -7.51 24.81 5.23
N HIS A 484 -8.62 25.35 4.71
CA HIS A 484 -8.69 26.75 4.26
C HIS A 484 -8.44 27.72 5.42
N SER A 485 -9.12 27.55 6.54
CA SER A 485 -9.03 28.43 7.70
C SER A 485 -7.60 28.46 8.26
N PHE A 486 -6.95 27.30 8.37
CA PHE A 486 -5.57 27.19 8.78
C PHE A 486 -4.61 27.92 7.82
N SER A 487 -4.71 27.64 6.52
CA SER A 487 -3.81 28.22 5.51
C SER A 487 -4.00 29.75 5.38
N LYS A 488 -5.24 30.24 5.45
CA LYS A 488 -5.58 31.67 5.54
C LYS A 488 -4.97 32.33 6.78
N ALA A 489 -5.12 31.71 7.96
CA ALA A 489 -4.53 32.22 9.20
C ALA A 489 -3.00 32.29 9.10
N PHE A 490 -2.36 31.26 8.55
CA PHE A 490 -0.92 31.23 8.33
C PHE A 490 -0.46 32.32 7.35
N ASN A 491 -1.13 32.46 6.21
CA ASN A 491 -0.76 33.42 5.17
C ASN A 491 -0.95 34.87 5.63
N SER A 492 -1.96 35.12 6.47
CA SER A 492 -2.25 36.42 7.09
C SER A 492 -1.29 36.80 8.22
N ASN A 493 -0.71 35.81 8.91
CA ASN A 493 0.20 36.05 10.02
C ASN A 493 1.63 36.38 9.52
N TYR A 494 1.85 37.67 9.21
CA TYR A 494 3.13 38.14 8.71
C TYR A 494 4.28 37.88 9.70
N GLU A 495 4.06 38.07 11.00
CA GLU A 495 5.07 37.92 12.04
C GLU A 495 5.54 36.47 12.15
N GLN A 496 4.61 35.54 12.28
CA GLN A 496 4.91 34.11 12.40
C GLN A 496 5.67 33.58 11.18
N ARG A 497 5.27 34.00 9.98
CA ARG A 497 5.98 33.66 8.74
C ARG A 497 7.41 34.22 8.70
N THR A 498 7.65 35.41 9.29
CA THR A 498 9.00 35.99 9.40
C THR A 498 9.85 35.18 10.37
N VAL A 499 9.28 34.76 11.50
CA VAL A 499 9.96 33.93 12.50
C VAL A 499 10.40 32.60 11.89
N LEU A 500 9.50 31.88 11.22
CA LEU A 500 9.82 30.61 10.55
C LEU A 500 10.84 30.77 9.41
N TRP A 501 10.75 31.87 8.66
CA TRP A 501 11.72 32.16 7.59
C TRP A 501 13.13 32.37 8.16
N ARG A 502 13.25 33.16 9.24
CA ARG A 502 14.54 33.36 9.95
C ARG A 502 15.08 32.07 10.55
N ALA A 503 14.21 31.16 10.97
CA ALA A 503 14.58 29.85 11.46
C ALA A 503 14.97 28.85 10.36
N GLY A 504 14.82 29.20 9.07
CA GLY A 504 15.21 28.34 7.95
C GLY A 504 14.15 27.32 7.51
N PHE A 505 12.88 27.45 7.92
CA PHE A 505 11.80 26.49 7.62
C PHE A 505 11.64 26.16 6.12
N LYS A 506 11.74 27.17 5.23
CA LYS A 506 11.55 26.98 3.77
C LYS A 506 12.59 27.76 2.94
N GLY A 507 13.87 27.59 3.28
CA GLY A 507 14.99 28.12 2.50
C GLY A 507 14.97 29.64 2.32
N LYS A 508 15.27 30.12 1.10
CA LYS A 508 15.57 31.53 0.82
C LYS A 508 14.36 32.47 0.79
N SER A 509 13.12 31.96 0.71
CA SER A 509 11.91 32.79 0.59
C SER A 509 10.96 32.60 1.75
N LYS A 510 10.18 33.64 2.06
CA LYS A 510 9.20 33.61 3.14
C LYS A 510 8.13 32.54 2.85
N PRO A 511 7.91 31.56 3.74
CA PRO A 511 6.99 30.46 3.50
C PRO A 511 5.57 30.98 3.28
N ASN A 512 4.79 30.31 2.44
CA ASN A 512 3.37 30.58 2.22
C ASN A 512 2.66 29.27 1.85
N LEU A 513 1.35 29.26 2.07
CA LEU A 513 0.43 28.16 1.78
C LEU A 513 -0.67 28.61 0.81
N LEU A 514 -0.33 29.49 -0.15
CA LEU A 514 -1.33 30.10 -1.05
C LEU A 514 -2.09 29.05 -1.86
N LYS A 515 -1.40 28.02 -2.37
CA LYS A 515 -2.04 26.91 -3.09
C LYS A 515 -3.02 26.13 -2.22
N GLN A 516 -2.64 25.82 -0.97
CA GLN A 516 -3.53 25.14 -0.03
C GLN A 516 -4.78 25.99 0.26
N GLU A 517 -4.59 27.29 0.49
CA GLU A 517 -5.67 28.25 0.75
C GLU A 517 -6.65 28.35 -0.42
N THR A 518 -6.16 28.50 -1.65
CA THR A 518 -7.02 28.70 -2.82
C THR A 518 -7.64 27.40 -3.32
N SER A 519 -6.90 26.29 -3.31
CA SER A 519 -7.43 24.99 -3.74
C SER A 519 -8.50 24.43 -2.80
N SER A 520 -8.31 24.55 -1.48
CA SER A 520 -9.32 24.10 -0.49
C SER A 520 -10.63 24.87 -0.63
N LEU A 521 -10.54 26.21 -0.77
CA LEU A 521 -11.71 27.07 -0.95
C LEU A 521 -12.38 26.86 -2.30
N ALA A 522 -11.61 26.65 -3.39
CA ALA A 522 -12.17 26.35 -4.69
C ALA A 522 -12.97 25.05 -4.67
N CYS A 523 -12.41 23.97 -4.12
CA CYS A 523 -13.09 22.69 -3.99
C CYS A 523 -14.37 22.82 -3.13
N CYS A 524 -14.28 23.54 -2.00
CA CYS A 524 -15.41 23.82 -1.11
C CYS A 524 -16.55 24.55 -1.85
N LEU A 525 -16.23 25.59 -2.62
CA LEU A 525 -17.20 26.31 -3.44
C LEU A 525 -17.84 25.42 -4.51
N ARG A 526 -17.06 24.59 -5.21
CA ARG A 526 -17.61 23.67 -6.23
C ARG A 526 -18.63 22.72 -5.61
N ILE A 527 -18.34 22.15 -4.44
CA ILE A 527 -19.26 21.25 -3.72
C ILE A 527 -20.52 22.02 -3.33
N LEU A 528 -20.39 23.17 -2.66
CA LEU A 528 -21.54 23.96 -2.21
C LEU A 528 -22.43 24.44 -3.36
N PHE A 529 -21.84 24.94 -4.46
CA PHE A 529 -22.61 25.34 -5.64
C PHE A 529 -23.31 24.15 -6.29
N ARG A 530 -22.66 22.98 -6.39
CA ARG A 530 -23.30 21.78 -6.93
C ARG A 530 -24.47 21.33 -6.05
N MET A 531 -24.28 21.27 -4.73
CA MET A 531 -25.33 20.92 -3.77
C MET A 531 -26.52 21.88 -3.80
N TYR A 532 -26.29 23.18 -4.02
CA TYR A 532 -27.34 24.20 -4.07
C TYR A 532 -28.18 24.11 -5.36
N VAL A 533 -27.55 23.74 -6.48
CA VAL A 533 -28.26 23.60 -7.77
C VAL A 533 -28.96 22.25 -7.89
N ASP A 534 -28.46 21.21 -7.22
CA ASP A 534 -28.99 19.85 -7.25
C ASP A 534 -30.34 19.70 -6.51
N GLU A 535 -31.40 19.41 -7.27
CA GLU A 535 -32.77 19.19 -6.75
C GLU A 535 -32.88 17.96 -5.84
N SER A 536 -32.03 16.95 -6.00
CA SER A 536 -32.04 15.76 -5.15
C SER A 536 -31.62 16.06 -3.70
N ARG A 537 -31.08 17.26 -3.44
CA ARG A 537 -30.56 17.70 -2.14
C ARG A 537 -31.42 18.74 -1.45
N ARG A 538 -32.69 18.91 -1.87
CA ARG A 538 -33.57 19.98 -1.38
C ARG A 538 -33.67 20.05 0.15
N GLU A 539 -33.67 18.91 0.83
CA GLU A 539 -33.71 18.85 2.31
C GLU A 539 -32.52 19.54 2.99
N ALA A 540 -31.36 19.60 2.32
CA ALA A 540 -30.14 20.21 2.85
C ALA A 540 -29.93 21.66 2.38
N TRP A 541 -30.79 22.20 1.52
CA TRP A 541 -30.56 23.50 0.87
C TRP A 541 -30.42 24.67 1.86
N ASP A 542 -31.22 24.73 2.91
CA ASP A 542 -31.10 25.82 3.91
C ASP A 542 -29.73 25.82 4.60
N ALA A 543 -29.18 24.63 4.86
CA ALA A 543 -27.83 24.49 5.43
C ALA A 543 -26.75 24.82 4.39
N VAL A 544 -26.89 24.32 3.15
CA VAL A 544 -25.98 24.61 2.04
C VAL A 544 -25.95 26.11 1.74
N GLN A 545 -27.10 26.76 1.64
CA GLN A 545 -27.24 28.18 1.35
C GLN A 545 -26.57 29.03 2.43
N ARG A 546 -26.86 28.78 3.71
CA ARG A 546 -26.20 29.50 4.81
C ARG A 546 -24.68 29.37 4.73
N ARG A 547 -24.17 28.15 4.50
CA ARG A 547 -22.73 27.90 4.40
C ARG A 547 -22.11 28.56 3.17
N LEU A 548 -22.76 28.47 2.01
CA LEU A 548 -22.32 29.11 0.77
C LEU A 548 -22.29 30.64 0.90
N LEU A 549 -23.33 31.25 1.48
CA LEU A 549 -23.37 32.68 1.75
C LEU A 549 -22.21 33.12 2.66
N SER A 550 -21.96 32.39 3.75
CA SER A 550 -20.85 32.68 4.68
C SER A 550 -19.51 32.61 3.98
N VAL A 551 -19.24 31.50 3.28
CA VAL A 551 -17.98 31.26 2.57
C VAL A 551 -17.72 32.33 1.51
N CYS A 552 -18.71 32.65 0.68
CA CYS A 552 -18.59 33.70 -0.34
C CYS A 552 -18.35 35.07 0.28
N SER A 553 -19.05 35.41 1.37
CA SER A 553 -18.91 36.70 2.06
C SER A 553 -17.51 36.86 2.64
N GLU A 554 -17.04 35.85 3.36
CA GLU A 554 -15.71 35.83 3.98
C GLU A 554 -14.59 35.83 2.94
N ALA A 555 -14.75 35.11 1.83
CA ALA A 555 -13.78 35.07 0.75
C ALA A 555 -13.62 36.45 0.09
N LEU A 556 -14.74 37.12 -0.23
CA LEU A 556 -14.72 38.47 -0.82
C LEU A 556 -14.17 39.51 0.15
N ALA A 557 -14.63 39.47 1.42
CA ALA A 557 -14.14 40.37 2.46
C ALA A 557 -12.62 40.23 2.63
N TYR A 558 -12.13 38.99 2.68
CA TYR A 558 -10.70 38.73 2.82
C TYR A 558 -9.91 39.18 1.59
N PHE A 559 -10.35 38.87 0.36
CA PHE A 559 -9.65 39.29 -0.86
C PHE A 559 -9.43 40.82 -0.94
N ILE A 560 -10.38 41.61 -0.43
CA ILE A 560 -10.25 43.07 -0.38
C ILE A 560 -9.06 43.49 0.51
N THR A 561 -8.83 42.77 1.61
CA THR A 561 -7.74 43.05 2.56
C THR A 561 -6.35 42.60 2.08
N VAL A 562 -6.28 41.71 1.08
CA VAL A 562 -5.01 41.16 0.57
C VAL A 562 -4.20 42.26 -0.13
N ASN A 563 -3.04 42.65 0.39
CA ASN A 563 -2.24 43.71 -0.23
C ASN A 563 -1.14 43.21 -1.19
N SER A 564 -0.76 41.93 -1.10
CA SER A 564 0.31 41.34 -1.92
C SER A 564 -0.19 40.99 -3.32
N GLU A 565 0.54 41.41 -4.34
CA GLU A 565 0.22 41.14 -5.75
C GLU A 565 0.21 39.64 -6.06
N SER A 566 1.26 38.90 -5.65
CA SER A 566 1.32 37.45 -5.84
C SER A 566 0.20 36.69 -5.12
N HIS A 567 -0.25 37.21 -3.97
CA HIS A 567 -1.41 36.66 -3.28
C HIS A 567 -2.70 36.95 -4.07
N ARG A 568 -2.90 38.17 -4.57
CA ARG A 568 -4.05 38.51 -5.43
C ARG A 568 -4.08 37.67 -6.70
N GLU A 569 -2.94 37.46 -7.34
CA GLU A 569 -2.80 36.63 -8.54
C GLU A 569 -3.26 35.19 -8.27
N ALA A 570 -2.82 34.58 -7.16
CA ALA A 570 -3.23 33.24 -6.75
C ALA A 570 -4.75 33.09 -6.55
N TRP A 571 -5.44 34.19 -6.20
CA TRP A 571 -6.90 34.22 -6.00
C TRP A 571 -7.71 34.43 -7.29
N THR A 572 -7.07 34.72 -8.43
CA THR A 572 -7.76 35.05 -9.68
C THR A 572 -8.72 33.94 -10.13
N ASN A 573 -8.24 32.69 -10.19
CA ASN A 573 -9.06 31.54 -10.60
C ASN A 573 -10.23 31.31 -9.64
N LEU A 574 -10.01 31.52 -8.34
CA LEU A 574 -11.03 31.37 -7.32
C LEU A 574 -12.16 32.40 -7.46
N LEU A 575 -11.80 33.66 -7.75
CA LEU A 575 -12.79 34.71 -7.99
C LEU A 575 -13.57 34.46 -9.28
N LEU A 576 -12.91 33.99 -10.33
CA LEU A 576 -13.59 33.61 -11.57
C LEU A 576 -14.56 32.47 -11.34
N LEU A 577 -14.16 31.43 -10.59
CA LEU A 577 -15.07 30.35 -10.20
C LEU A 577 -16.30 30.89 -9.45
N LEU A 578 -16.10 31.73 -8.43
CA LEU A 578 -17.18 32.32 -7.63
C LEU A 578 -18.14 33.13 -8.51
N LEU A 579 -17.60 34.03 -9.34
CA LEU A 579 -18.40 34.89 -10.21
C LEU A 579 -19.16 34.07 -11.26
N THR A 580 -18.49 33.16 -11.97
CA THR A 580 -19.11 32.34 -13.01
C THR A 580 -20.20 31.43 -12.45
N LYS A 581 -19.96 30.77 -11.30
CA LYS A 581 -20.98 29.91 -10.67
C LYS A 581 -22.17 30.73 -10.17
N THR A 582 -21.94 31.91 -9.60
CA THR A 582 -23.02 32.79 -9.15
C THR A 582 -23.87 33.31 -10.32
N LEU A 583 -23.27 33.53 -11.49
CA LEU A 583 -23.97 33.94 -12.71
C LEU A 583 -24.82 32.81 -13.34
N LYS A 584 -24.48 31.54 -13.08
CA LYS A 584 -25.19 30.37 -13.61
C LYS A 584 -26.39 29.93 -12.74
N ILE A 585 -26.61 30.52 -11.56
CA ILE A 585 -27.78 30.22 -10.74
C ILE A 585 -29.01 30.88 -11.38
N SER A 586 -30.06 30.09 -11.66
CA SER A 586 -31.31 30.57 -12.27
C SER A 586 -32.04 31.60 -11.38
N ASP A 587 -32.70 32.57 -12.00
CA ASP A 587 -33.45 33.65 -11.33
C ASP A 587 -34.60 33.12 -10.45
N ASP A 588 -35.15 31.94 -10.74
CA ASP A 588 -36.20 31.30 -9.92
C ASP A 588 -35.70 30.84 -8.55
N LYS A 589 -34.41 30.48 -8.43
CA LYS A 589 -33.76 30.18 -7.14
C LYS A 589 -33.27 31.44 -6.40
N LEU A 590 -33.45 32.62 -7.00
CA LEU A 590 -32.98 33.93 -6.51
C LEU A 590 -34.14 34.81 -5.98
N GLY A 591 -35.39 34.39 -6.17
CA GLY A 591 -36.58 35.07 -5.63
C GLY A 591 -36.74 34.89 -4.11
N PRO A 592 -37.41 35.83 -3.42
CA PRO A 592 -37.75 35.62 -2.01
C PRO A 592 -38.63 34.38 -1.91
N ALA A 593 -38.38 33.51 -0.95
CA ALA A 593 -39.32 32.45 -0.59
C ALA A 593 -40.69 33.10 -0.34
N ALA A 594 -41.58 33.02 -1.31
CA ALA A 594 -42.98 33.37 -1.12
C ALA A 594 -43.66 32.11 -0.56
N PRO A 595 -44.09 32.08 0.71
CA PRO A 595 -45.17 31.19 1.06
C PRO A 595 -46.40 31.64 0.25
N GLY A 596 -47.24 30.69 -0.15
CA GLY A 596 -48.51 30.95 -0.85
C GLY A 596 -49.39 31.97 -0.10
N PRO A 597 -50.47 32.46 -0.72
CA PRO A 597 -51.18 33.66 -0.29
C PRO A 597 -51.89 33.42 1.06
N ALA A 598 -51.18 33.65 2.15
CA ALA A 598 -51.75 33.78 3.49
C ALA A 598 -51.81 35.27 3.82
N ARG A 599 -53.03 35.80 3.86
CA ARG A 599 -53.38 37.13 4.35
C ARG A 599 -52.63 37.44 5.64
N PHE A 600 -51.73 38.43 5.64
CA PHE A 600 -51.29 39.10 6.86
C PHE A 600 -51.20 40.61 6.67
N GLY A 601 -51.72 41.32 7.68
CA GLY A 601 -51.88 42.77 7.74
C GLY A 601 -50.56 43.55 7.89
N PRO A 602 -50.63 44.89 7.96
CA PRO A 602 -49.48 45.75 7.78
C PRO A 602 -48.65 45.82 9.06
N GLY A 603 -47.41 45.31 9.01
CA GLY A 603 -46.42 45.56 10.06
C GLY A 603 -45.44 44.42 10.32
N ALA A 604 -44.51 44.16 9.40
CA ALA A 604 -43.25 43.45 9.71
C ALA A 604 -42.16 43.82 8.69
N PRO A 605 -40.90 44.05 9.11
CA PRO A 605 -39.82 44.45 8.21
C PRO A 605 -39.27 43.24 7.43
N ALA A 606 -39.05 43.41 6.13
CA ALA A 606 -38.42 42.40 5.26
C ALA A 606 -36.89 42.34 5.51
N GLY A 607 -36.37 41.16 5.88
CA GLY A 607 -34.93 40.90 6.05
C GLY A 607 -34.22 40.52 4.74
N PRO A 608 -32.88 40.71 4.62
CA PRO A 608 -32.15 40.51 3.38
C PRO A 608 -31.75 39.04 3.22
N HIS A 609 -32.56 38.24 2.50
CA HIS A 609 -32.32 36.81 2.31
C HIS A 609 -32.30 36.43 0.83
N SER A 610 -31.19 36.69 0.12
CA SER A 610 -30.91 36.03 -1.16
C SER A 610 -29.42 36.11 -1.55
N LEU A 611 -28.90 35.05 -2.21
CA LEU A 611 -27.54 34.95 -2.79
C LEU A 611 -27.11 36.10 -3.76
N PRO A 612 -27.98 36.78 -4.52
CA PRO A 612 -27.58 37.90 -5.35
C PRO A 612 -27.39 39.20 -4.56
N ALA A 613 -27.84 39.28 -3.29
CA ALA A 613 -27.58 40.43 -2.42
C ALA A 613 -26.10 40.54 -2.00
N LEU A 614 -25.33 39.45 -2.05
CA LEU A 614 -23.86 39.49 -1.86
C LEU A 614 -23.13 40.28 -2.96
N LEU A 615 -23.74 40.40 -4.15
CA LEU A 615 -23.22 41.19 -5.27
C LEU A 615 -23.83 42.59 -5.33
N ALA A 616 -24.79 42.92 -4.45
CA ALA A 616 -25.13 44.31 -4.21
C ALA A 616 -23.87 45.01 -3.66
N PRO A 617 -23.62 46.28 -4.01
CA PRO A 617 -22.30 46.87 -3.89
C PRO A 617 -21.84 46.80 -2.44
N VAL A 618 -20.92 45.87 -2.14
CA VAL A 618 -20.11 45.93 -0.93
C VAL A 618 -19.49 47.33 -0.96
N PRO A 619 -19.84 48.22 -0.02
CA PRO A 619 -19.32 49.58 -0.02
C PRO A 619 -17.79 49.49 0.09
N GLY A 620 -17.09 49.77 -1.01
CA GLY A 620 -15.63 49.60 -1.09
C GLY A 620 -15.12 48.76 -2.26
N LEU A 621 -15.91 47.86 -2.87
CA LEU A 621 -15.44 47.09 -4.02
C LEU A 621 -15.27 47.98 -5.27
N GLY A 622 -16.26 48.84 -5.56
CA GLY A 622 -16.17 49.85 -6.62
C GLY A 622 -15.25 51.03 -6.27
N ALA A 623 -15.18 51.42 -4.99
CA ALA A 623 -14.37 52.56 -4.54
C ALA A 623 -12.88 52.20 -4.39
N GLY A 624 -12.54 50.96 -4.00
CA GLY A 624 -11.16 50.47 -3.91
C GLY A 624 -10.55 50.17 -5.29
N LEU A 625 -11.34 49.59 -6.21
CA LEU A 625 -10.94 49.37 -7.61
C LEU A 625 -10.93 50.68 -8.43
N GLY A 626 -11.82 51.64 -8.11
CA GLY A 626 -11.92 52.92 -8.81
C GLY A 626 -10.99 54.04 -8.30
N ARG A 627 -10.79 54.18 -6.98
CA ARG A 627 -9.95 55.27 -6.42
C ARG A 627 -8.44 55.04 -6.60
N ARG A 628 -8.00 53.81 -6.85
CA ARG A 628 -6.59 53.52 -7.19
C ARG A 628 -6.27 53.70 -8.68
N ALA A 629 -7.28 53.79 -9.56
CA ALA A 629 -7.09 54.07 -10.98
C ALA A 629 -6.90 55.57 -11.27
N THR A 630 -7.33 56.46 -10.39
CA THR A 630 -7.34 57.92 -10.63
C THR A 630 -6.28 58.72 -9.88
N ARG A 631 -5.55 58.13 -8.92
CA ARG A 631 -4.36 58.76 -8.31
C ARG A 631 -3.07 58.16 -8.85
N GLY A 632 -2.87 58.30 -10.16
CA GLY A 632 -1.57 58.16 -10.81
C GLY A 632 -0.90 59.53 -10.88
N ALA A 633 -0.19 59.93 -9.82
CA ALA A 633 0.79 60.99 -9.89
C ALA A 633 2.11 60.44 -9.31
N ALA A 634 3.05 60.18 -10.23
CA ALA A 634 4.49 59.95 -10.05
C ALA A 634 4.96 58.95 -8.97
N GLY A 635 5.32 57.73 -9.42
CA GLY A 635 6.18 56.80 -8.70
C GLY A 635 6.50 55.57 -9.57
N PRO A 636 7.78 55.18 -9.77
CA PRO A 636 8.13 54.15 -10.74
C PRO A 636 8.10 52.77 -10.07
N CYS A 637 6.97 52.08 -10.13
CA CYS A 637 6.88 50.61 -10.03
C CYS A 637 5.46 50.21 -10.49
N GLY A 638 5.41 49.39 -11.54
CA GLY A 638 4.22 49.12 -12.35
C GLY A 638 3.07 48.49 -11.58
N ASN A 639 1.95 49.21 -11.50
CA ASN A 639 0.63 48.60 -11.45
C ASN A 639 0.36 48.00 -12.83
N ASP A 640 0.00 46.71 -12.95
CA ASP A 640 -0.64 46.20 -14.16
C ASP A 640 -2.16 46.50 -14.11
N PRO A 641 -2.67 47.48 -14.89
CA PRO A 641 -4.08 47.83 -14.94
C PRO A 641 -4.99 46.74 -15.54
N ALA A 642 -4.45 45.61 -16.00
CA ALA A 642 -5.21 44.54 -16.63
C ALA A 642 -6.09 43.74 -15.64
N ILE A 643 -5.62 43.44 -14.42
CA ILE A 643 -6.36 42.60 -13.46
C ILE A 643 -7.60 43.35 -12.92
N GLY A 644 -7.44 44.64 -12.59
CA GLY A 644 -8.55 45.50 -12.19
C GLY A 644 -9.60 45.65 -13.29
N ARG A 645 -9.18 45.77 -14.56
CA ARG A 645 -10.09 45.80 -15.73
C ARG A 645 -10.78 44.47 -15.96
N ARG A 646 -10.12 43.33 -15.77
CA ARG A 646 -10.69 41.97 -15.93
C ARG A 646 -11.78 41.68 -14.91
N LEU A 647 -11.56 42.06 -13.64
CA LEU A 647 -12.57 41.94 -12.58
C LEU A 647 -13.71 42.97 -12.72
N LEU A 648 -13.41 44.20 -13.14
CA LEU A 648 -14.42 45.23 -13.44
C LEU A 648 -15.24 44.89 -14.69
N SER A 649 -14.68 44.24 -15.71
CA SER A 649 -15.41 43.72 -16.87
C SER A 649 -16.44 42.68 -16.42
N ALA A 650 -16.00 41.63 -15.73
CA ALA A 650 -16.88 40.57 -15.22
C ALA A 650 -17.98 41.11 -14.28
N ALA A 651 -17.64 42.04 -13.37
CA ALA A 651 -18.60 42.66 -12.45
C ALA A 651 -19.55 43.66 -13.15
N ARG A 652 -19.05 44.48 -14.10
CA ARG A 652 -19.90 45.42 -14.86
C ARG A 652 -20.88 44.67 -15.76
N ILE A 653 -20.47 43.57 -16.39
CA ILE A 653 -21.32 42.79 -17.28
C ILE A 653 -22.37 41.98 -16.50
N GLY A 654 -22.03 41.44 -15.32
CA GLY A 654 -23.01 40.83 -14.39
C GLY A 654 -24.06 41.82 -13.88
N CYS A 655 -23.65 43.04 -13.53
CA CYS A 655 -24.58 44.15 -13.23
C CYS A 655 -25.40 44.57 -14.47
N TRP A 656 -24.84 44.50 -15.68
CA TRP A 656 -25.53 44.89 -16.92
C TRP A 656 -26.63 43.90 -17.33
N ARG A 657 -26.37 42.58 -17.23
CA ARG A 657 -27.40 41.53 -17.44
C ARG A 657 -28.56 41.67 -16.46
N ARG A 658 -28.27 41.92 -15.16
CA ARG A 658 -29.30 42.12 -14.13
C ARG A 658 -30.05 43.46 -14.23
N ALA A 659 -29.41 44.50 -14.77
CA ALA A 659 -30.06 45.77 -15.06
C ALA A 659 -31.02 45.71 -16.26
N ARG A 660 -30.76 44.83 -17.25
CA ARG A 660 -31.70 44.55 -18.36
C ARG A 660 -32.87 43.67 -17.93
N GLY A 661 -32.66 42.67 -17.08
CA GLY A 661 -33.75 41.83 -16.55
C GLY A 661 -34.76 42.58 -15.66
N ARG A 662 -34.35 43.70 -15.03
CA ARG A 662 -35.24 44.61 -14.30
C ARG A 662 -35.90 45.70 -15.14
N ARG A 663 -35.61 45.77 -16.45
CA ARG A 663 -36.30 46.65 -17.40
C ARG A 663 -36.93 45.80 -18.50
N GLY A 664 -37.89 44.97 -18.12
CA GLY A 664 -38.90 44.47 -19.04
C GLY A 664 -40.17 45.28 -18.84
N TRP A 665 -40.50 46.11 -19.85
CA TRP A 665 -41.75 46.85 -20.02
C TRP A 665 -42.06 47.98 -19.01
#